data_AF-A0A835XY40-F1
#
_entry.id   AF-A0A835XY40-F1
#
_cell.length_a   1.000
_cell.length_b   1.000
_cell.length_c   1.000
_cell.angle_alpha   90.00
_cell.angle_beta   90.00
_cell.angle_gamma   90.00
#
_symmetry.space_group_name_H-M   'P 1'
#
loop_
_entity.id
_entity.type
_entity.pdbx_description
1 polymer ?
#
loop_
_entity_poly.entity_id
_entity_poly.type
_entity_poly.pdbx_seq_one_letter_code
_entity_poly.pdbx_strand_id
1 'polypeptide(L)'
;MLVLALLLCAAAGARAADGRCHVFHNASFWTGEPTAPFAPTALLVQHSIIRAVGSLAAVHEALLGQVLARVEEHAAGDQPGRAPLEDARVAAASPGAEEGVAGAGCSASEVVYHDLQGRFVMPGFVDAHTHVIPGGLALGRVMLRGVASRAEFVQRVAGAAAALGPREWVLGGLWDEGDWGGELPSRHWLDEAGGGRPVYLTRHDSHLGVASSEALRRARISAASPDPSGGVIDRDDRGEPTGIVREKAMQLLASAIPEPSAAARAAALAAASRLALSRGITTMVDLGRYPFSDADSPWRDLMEVYLPAAEAGELQVRIFAYTPLVSRRRLEAFTSARGRSHPGGRLHWGGTKEFVDGSLGSHTALLWQPYADVPLPPPAVPGISKAASPAAEPGVGAEEAAAGAAAGARSAADAERRWVAAYGQRMVGDTDLRAELRGVVAAGLQSAVHAIGDRAIDELVAAYDAALREVAAEQLQAEGRGGSGAEAEAALEERRAQLAARRPLTVEHVQHISGPNATAALAAVGLRPVINPLHLLTDRELLLPRLGPDRAAASRSFAFGSLAAAGLRPACGSDWPVADLQPLTSMYAAVHRTAPPEHVAAELNARLGPSARMEVEGVGQHAAAVRAAVDADHAGAVGSPEAAELQAEDEEEAGERLTMQEALLGHTAWAAEAAGLGWLVGRLAPGLRADLVEIDTALMWPSAAAGGGRQAGRTEGAEGGLSGGEWPEWSPEAGLARRIPAVLRTWVDGQVVYEAGRGAVEVGALAAGAEAAAGLVGGVAWAIV
;
A
#
# COMPACT_ATOMS: atom_id res chain seq x y z
N MET A 1 -42.57 18.26 5.19
CA MET A 1 -42.62 16.80 5.02
C MET A 1 -41.39 16.29 4.26
N LEU A 2 -41.15 16.66 2.99
CA LEU A 2 -39.93 16.25 2.26
C LEU A 2 -38.62 16.84 2.82
N VAL A 3 -38.66 18.07 3.35
CA VAL A 3 -37.52 18.75 4.01
C VAL A 3 -37.21 18.14 5.39
N LEU A 4 -38.22 17.58 6.07
CA LEU A 4 -38.01 16.88 7.34
C LEU A 4 -37.45 15.46 7.11
N ALA A 5 -37.81 14.82 5.99
CA ALA A 5 -37.24 13.54 5.57
C ALA A 5 -35.76 13.68 5.12
N LEU A 6 -35.38 14.78 4.46
CA LEU A 6 -33.98 15.04 4.09
C LEU A 6 -33.10 15.43 5.31
N LEU A 7 -33.67 16.10 6.31
CA LEU A 7 -32.96 16.39 7.57
C LEU A 7 -32.84 15.15 8.48
N LEU A 8 -33.78 14.22 8.42
CA LEU A 8 -33.68 12.93 9.12
C LEU A 8 -32.73 11.95 8.42
N CYS A 9 -32.56 12.01 7.10
CA CYS A 9 -31.51 11.26 6.40
C CYS A 9 -30.10 11.79 6.70
N ALA A 10 -29.94 13.10 7.00
CA ALA A 10 -28.66 13.68 7.41
C ALA A 10 -28.28 13.36 8.88
N ALA A 11 -29.22 12.88 9.69
CA ALA A 11 -29.00 12.47 11.08
C ALA A 11 -28.86 10.95 11.26
N ALA A 12 -29.01 10.14 10.19
CA ALA A 12 -29.13 8.69 10.26
C ALA A 12 -27.96 7.91 9.61
N GLY A 13 -26.76 8.49 9.57
CA GLY A 13 -25.53 7.81 9.13
C GLY A 13 -24.44 7.68 10.21
N ALA A 14 -24.60 8.37 11.34
CA ALA A 14 -23.75 8.12 12.50
C ALA A 14 -24.35 6.93 13.25
N ARG A 15 -23.74 5.74 13.14
CA ARG A 15 -23.85 4.76 14.23
C ARG A 15 -23.67 5.55 15.51
N ALA A 16 -24.62 5.46 16.44
CA ALA A 16 -24.45 6.03 17.76
C ALA A 16 -23.11 5.51 18.27
N ALA A 17 -22.10 6.36 18.23
CA ALA A 17 -20.90 6.14 18.99
C ALA A 17 -21.44 5.94 20.39
N ASP A 18 -21.22 4.76 20.89
CA ASP A 18 -21.23 4.53 22.31
C ASP A 18 -20.55 5.75 22.95
N GLY A 19 -21.31 6.62 23.61
CA GLY A 19 -20.79 7.87 24.19
C GLY A 19 -19.76 7.59 25.28
N ARG A 20 -19.51 6.31 25.59
CA ARG A 20 -18.50 5.85 26.53
C ARG A 20 -17.09 6.18 26.08
N CYS A 21 -16.27 6.45 27.08
CA CYS A 21 -14.85 6.67 26.96
C CYS A 21 -14.13 5.34 27.20
N HIS A 22 -13.30 4.91 26.26
CA HIS A 22 -12.51 3.69 26.37
C HIS A 22 -11.10 4.02 26.85
N VAL A 23 -10.67 3.38 27.93
CA VAL A 23 -9.32 3.51 28.48
C VAL A 23 -8.58 2.21 28.23
N PHE A 24 -7.65 2.22 27.29
CA PHE A 24 -6.73 1.10 27.06
C PHE A 24 -5.54 1.27 27.98
N HIS A 25 -5.20 0.26 28.77
CA HIS A 25 -4.11 0.36 29.74
C HIS A 25 -3.31 -0.94 29.87
N ASN A 26 -2.20 -0.88 30.61
CA ASN A 26 -1.30 -2.01 30.83
C ASN A 26 -0.75 -2.56 29.49
N ALA A 27 -0.18 -1.67 28.67
CA ALA A 27 0.48 -1.99 27.40
C ALA A 27 1.68 -1.07 27.18
N SER A 28 2.55 -1.48 26.26
CA SER A 28 3.55 -0.60 25.65
C SER A 28 2.95 0.01 24.37
N PHE A 29 2.77 1.33 24.35
CA PHE A 29 2.22 2.04 23.21
C PHE A 29 3.33 2.69 22.41
N TRP A 30 3.54 2.21 21.18
CA TRP A 30 4.30 2.96 20.18
C TRP A 30 3.36 3.95 19.49
N THR A 31 3.69 5.24 19.50
CA THR A 31 2.78 6.32 19.08
C THR A 31 2.93 6.70 17.61
N GLY A 32 4.05 6.35 17.00
CA GLY A 32 4.45 6.87 15.69
C GLY A 32 4.95 8.32 15.72
N GLU A 33 5.16 8.91 16.90
CA GLU A 33 5.84 10.20 17.04
C GLU A 33 7.36 10.02 17.02
N PRO A 34 8.09 10.53 16.00
CA PRO A 34 9.52 10.25 15.85
C PRO A 34 10.38 10.70 17.04
N THR A 35 9.98 11.77 17.73
CA THR A 35 10.71 12.38 18.85
C THR A 35 10.33 11.82 20.21
N ALA A 36 9.18 11.15 20.32
CA ALA A 36 8.67 10.52 21.52
C ALA A 36 7.90 9.24 21.14
N PRO A 37 8.60 8.21 20.63
CA PRO A 37 7.98 7.07 19.97
C PRO A 37 7.18 6.18 20.92
N PHE A 38 7.34 6.36 22.22
CA PHE A 38 6.60 5.63 23.25
C PHE A 38 5.79 6.57 24.13
N ALA A 39 4.56 6.16 24.43
CA ALA A 39 3.68 6.82 25.37
C ALA A 39 3.62 6.11 26.74
N PRO A 40 3.17 6.81 27.81
CA PRO A 40 2.88 6.17 29.10
C PRO A 40 1.77 5.11 29.01
N THR A 41 1.57 4.35 30.08
CA THR A 41 0.80 3.09 30.18
C THR A 41 -0.70 3.12 29.82
N ALA A 42 -1.29 4.25 29.42
CA ALA A 42 -2.71 4.33 29.06
C ALA A 42 -3.05 5.27 27.89
N LEU A 43 -4.10 4.90 27.14
CA LEU A 43 -4.67 5.61 26.00
C LEU A 43 -6.17 5.82 26.21
N LEU A 44 -6.64 7.07 26.08
CA LEU A 44 -8.05 7.45 26.17
C LEU A 44 -8.66 7.68 24.77
N VAL A 45 -9.68 6.90 24.44
CA VAL A 45 -10.45 6.99 23.20
C VAL A 45 -11.89 7.38 23.52
N GLN A 46 -12.41 8.38 22.82
CA GLN A 46 -13.79 8.83 22.96
C GLN A 46 -14.36 9.18 21.58
N HIS A 47 -15.58 8.71 21.28
CA HIS A 47 -16.20 8.93 19.96
C HIS A 47 -15.26 8.55 18.80
N SER A 48 -14.49 7.47 18.96
CA SER A 48 -13.52 6.99 17.97
C SER A 48 -12.32 7.90 17.71
N ILE A 49 -12.10 8.90 18.56
CA ILE A 49 -11.00 9.86 18.48
C ILE A 49 -10.14 9.73 19.74
N ILE A 50 -8.83 9.83 19.57
CA ILE A 50 -7.87 9.86 20.68
C ILE A 50 -7.97 11.23 21.35
N ARG A 51 -8.17 11.27 22.67
CA ARG A 51 -8.29 12.53 23.43
C ARG A 51 -7.06 12.82 24.27
N ALA A 52 -6.56 11.80 24.98
CA ALA A 52 -5.41 11.91 25.85
C ALA A 52 -4.56 10.63 25.82
N VAL A 53 -3.25 10.80 25.96
CA VAL A 53 -2.25 9.74 26.02
C VAL A 53 -1.42 10.01 27.27
N GLY A 54 -1.47 9.15 28.29
CA GLY A 54 -0.95 9.50 29.62
C GLY A 54 -0.94 8.34 30.62
N SER A 55 -0.42 8.58 31.83
CA SER A 55 -0.43 7.55 32.89
C SER A 55 -1.85 7.29 33.37
N LEU A 56 -2.13 6.08 33.87
CA LEU A 56 -3.46 5.76 34.42
C LEU A 56 -3.87 6.73 35.55
N ALA A 57 -2.91 7.18 36.36
CA ALA A 57 -3.14 8.18 37.40
C ALA A 57 -3.54 9.54 36.81
N ALA A 58 -2.84 10.02 35.76
CA ALA A 58 -3.19 11.27 35.09
C ALA A 58 -4.56 11.20 34.39
N VAL A 59 -4.89 10.06 33.77
CA VAL A 59 -6.23 9.82 33.20
C VAL A 59 -7.29 9.83 34.31
N HIS A 60 -7.01 9.21 35.46
CA HIS A 60 -7.95 9.13 36.59
C HIS A 60 -8.14 10.47 37.30
N GLU A 61 -7.07 11.22 37.59
CA GLU A 61 -7.12 12.57 38.18
C GLU A 61 -7.94 13.52 37.33
N ALA A 62 -7.74 13.46 36.00
CA ALA A 62 -8.40 14.38 35.10
C ALA A 62 -9.87 13.98 34.81
N LEU A 63 -10.24 12.71 35.01
CA LEU A 63 -11.65 12.26 35.12
C LEU A 63 -12.28 12.69 36.47
N LEU A 64 -11.55 12.56 37.58
CA LEU A 64 -12.02 12.98 38.91
C LEU A 64 -12.23 14.50 39.01
N GLY A 65 -11.36 15.30 38.39
CA GLY A 65 -11.49 16.75 38.34
C GLY A 65 -12.79 17.22 37.69
N GLN A 66 -13.29 16.50 36.67
CA GLN A 66 -14.60 16.78 36.04
C GLN A 66 -15.78 16.38 36.92
N VAL A 67 -15.66 15.29 37.68
CA VAL A 67 -16.69 14.87 38.64
C VAL A 67 -16.77 15.89 39.79
N LEU A 68 -15.62 16.31 40.33
CA LEU A 68 -15.55 17.30 41.40
C LEU A 68 -16.05 18.68 40.96
N ALA A 69 -15.72 19.15 39.75
CA ALA A 69 -16.26 20.40 39.21
C ALA A 69 -17.80 20.40 39.10
N ARG A 70 -18.41 19.24 38.80
CA ARG A 70 -19.87 19.05 38.79
C ARG A 70 -20.48 18.97 40.20
N VAL A 71 -19.74 18.41 41.15
CA VAL A 71 -20.13 18.41 42.57
C VAL A 71 -20.00 19.81 43.15
N GLU A 72 -19.02 20.61 42.75
CA GLU A 72 -18.84 22.01 43.15
C GLU A 72 -19.88 22.95 42.53
N GLU A 73 -20.32 22.74 41.28
CA GLU A 73 -21.50 23.43 40.72
C GLU A 73 -22.80 23.09 41.49
N HIS A 74 -22.89 21.89 42.07
CA HIS A 74 -23.99 21.51 42.97
C HIS A 74 -23.78 21.96 44.43
N ALA A 75 -22.54 22.23 44.83
CA ALA A 75 -22.16 22.67 46.18
C ALA A 75 -22.00 24.20 46.30
N ALA A 76 -22.20 24.96 45.22
CA ALA A 76 -22.30 26.42 45.23
C ALA A 76 -23.62 26.96 45.85
N GLY A 77 -24.39 26.10 46.53
CA GLY A 77 -25.38 26.47 47.52
C GLY A 77 -24.90 26.12 48.93
N ASP A 78 -24.51 27.15 49.67
CA ASP A 78 -24.30 27.21 51.13
C ASP A 78 -22.91 26.81 51.73
N GLN A 79 -22.36 27.72 52.53
CA GLN A 79 -21.16 27.59 53.39
C GLN A 79 -21.57 27.78 54.87
N PRO A 80 -20.73 27.61 55.94
CA PRO A 80 -19.27 27.34 56.04
C PRO A 80 -18.80 26.32 57.14
N GLY A 81 -17.51 25.95 57.18
CA GLY A 81 -16.84 25.47 58.42
C GLY A 81 -15.49 24.70 58.38
N ARG A 82 -14.35 25.42 58.44
CA ARG A 82 -12.97 25.12 58.99
C ARG A 82 -12.24 23.74 58.84
N ALA A 83 -11.17 23.76 58.01
CA ALA A 83 -9.72 23.38 58.10
C ALA A 83 -9.12 22.44 59.21
N PRO A 84 -7.85 21.93 59.09
CA PRO A 84 -6.99 21.54 57.93
C PRO A 84 -6.26 20.16 58.10
N LEU A 85 -5.46 19.70 57.11
CA LEU A 85 -4.32 18.72 57.12
C LEU A 85 -4.24 18.06 55.72
N GLU A 86 -3.13 17.67 55.09
CA GLU A 86 -1.69 17.96 55.15
C GLU A 86 -1.12 17.43 53.81
N ASP A 87 -0.13 18.14 53.25
CA ASP A 87 0.78 17.82 52.13
C ASP A 87 0.69 16.42 51.45
N ALA A 88 0.38 16.41 50.15
CA ALA A 88 0.98 15.47 49.19
C ALA A 88 1.28 16.24 47.89
N ARG A 89 2.52 16.68 47.76
CA ARG A 89 3.05 17.34 46.56
C ARG A 89 3.34 16.29 45.49
N VAL A 90 2.80 16.50 44.28
CA VAL A 90 3.31 15.89 43.05
C VAL A 90 4.49 16.73 42.57
N ALA A 91 5.64 16.08 42.39
CA ALA A 91 6.82 16.66 41.76
C ALA A 91 6.76 16.43 40.24
N ALA A 92 6.77 17.55 39.52
CA ALA A 92 6.87 17.78 38.08
C ALA A 92 7.25 16.61 37.13
N ALA A 93 6.51 16.52 36.03
CA ALA A 93 7.03 16.88 34.71
C ALA A 93 5.88 17.48 33.86
N SER A 94 6.02 18.74 33.45
CA SER A 94 5.08 19.50 32.61
C SER A 94 5.91 20.25 31.55
N PRO A 95 5.34 20.69 30.41
CA PRO A 95 4.00 21.27 30.33
C PRO A 95 3.05 20.60 29.31
N GLY A 96 1.82 20.35 29.76
CA GLY A 96 0.65 20.22 28.88
C GLY A 96 -0.48 19.27 29.32
N ALA A 97 -0.40 18.60 30.48
CA ALA A 97 -1.24 17.43 30.76
C ALA A 97 -2.57 17.68 31.51
N GLU A 98 -2.85 18.88 32.01
CA GLU A 98 -4.09 19.13 32.79
C GLU A 98 -5.30 19.56 31.94
N GLU A 99 -5.10 20.03 30.72
CA GLU A 99 -6.21 20.49 29.86
C GLU A 99 -6.95 19.35 29.11
N GLY A 100 -6.31 18.18 28.97
CA GLY A 100 -6.72 17.15 28.00
C GLY A 100 -7.97 16.35 28.35
N VAL A 101 -8.20 16.01 29.63
CA VAL A 101 -9.38 15.22 30.02
C VAL A 101 -10.52 16.12 30.47
N ALA A 102 -10.25 17.26 31.14
CA ALA A 102 -11.24 18.30 31.43
C ALA A 102 -11.94 18.83 30.16
N GLY A 103 -11.21 18.89 29.03
CA GLY A 103 -11.76 19.21 27.70
C GLY A 103 -12.44 18.05 26.95
N ALA A 104 -12.34 16.80 27.43
CA ALA A 104 -12.92 15.62 26.76
C ALA A 104 -14.42 15.38 27.10
N GLY A 105 -14.97 16.04 28.12
CA GLY A 105 -16.41 15.97 28.44
C GLY A 105 -16.95 14.58 28.81
N CYS A 106 -16.12 13.68 29.34
CA CYS A 106 -16.54 12.32 29.74
C CYS A 106 -17.25 12.34 31.11
N SER A 107 -18.38 11.64 31.28
CA SER A 107 -18.94 11.37 32.60
C SER A 107 -18.36 10.06 33.18
N ALA A 108 -18.09 10.02 34.49
CA ALA A 108 -17.48 8.83 35.13
C ALA A 108 -18.34 7.55 35.07
N SER A 109 -19.66 7.67 34.80
CA SER A 109 -20.58 6.53 34.58
C SER A 109 -20.48 5.89 33.19
N GLU A 110 -19.61 6.41 32.32
CA GLU A 110 -19.51 6.03 30.91
C GLU A 110 -18.08 5.59 30.52
N VAL A 111 -17.28 5.02 31.42
CA VAL A 111 -15.89 4.61 31.12
C VAL A 111 -15.74 3.09 31.02
N VAL A 112 -15.12 2.58 29.95
CA VAL A 112 -14.80 1.17 29.75
C VAL A 112 -13.28 0.99 29.76
N TYR A 113 -12.77 0.18 30.69
CA TYR A 113 -11.35 -0.13 30.78
C TYR A 113 -11.01 -1.40 29.99
N HIS A 114 -9.94 -1.33 29.20
CA HIS A 114 -9.38 -2.45 28.45
C HIS A 114 -7.96 -2.73 28.99
N ASP A 115 -7.81 -3.82 29.75
CA ASP A 115 -6.50 -4.31 30.18
C ASP A 115 -5.84 -5.11 29.04
N LEU A 116 -4.70 -4.60 28.57
CA LEU A 116 -3.94 -5.17 27.46
C LEU A 116 -2.80 -6.09 27.90
N GLN A 117 -2.70 -6.42 29.20
CA GLN A 117 -1.85 -7.50 29.72
C GLN A 117 -0.37 -7.41 29.34
N GLY A 118 0.20 -6.21 29.33
CA GLY A 118 1.59 -5.92 28.99
C GLY A 118 1.91 -6.01 27.50
N ARG A 119 0.92 -6.14 26.62
CA ARG A 119 1.12 -6.30 25.17
C ARG A 119 1.61 -5.01 24.50
N PHE A 120 2.11 -5.14 23.28
CA PHE A 120 2.53 -4.02 22.45
C PHE A 120 1.39 -3.56 21.54
N VAL A 121 1.14 -2.25 21.54
CA VAL A 121 0.13 -1.59 20.71
C VAL A 121 0.77 -0.46 19.91
N MET A 122 0.34 -0.33 18.67
CA MET A 122 0.81 0.69 17.74
C MET A 122 -0.35 1.21 16.86
N PRO A 123 -0.17 2.30 16.07
CA PRO A 123 -1.13 2.66 15.05
C PRO A 123 -1.39 1.47 14.12
N GLY A 124 -2.64 1.32 13.68
CA GLY A 124 -2.96 0.38 12.61
C GLY A 124 -2.13 0.66 11.36
N PHE A 125 -1.74 -0.41 10.65
CA PHE A 125 -0.93 -0.27 9.45
C PHE A 125 -1.70 0.46 8.35
N VAL A 126 -0.98 1.28 7.60
CA VAL A 126 -1.45 1.95 6.39
C VAL A 126 -0.68 1.39 5.22
N ASP A 127 -1.38 0.77 4.28
CA ASP A 127 -0.78 0.38 3.01
C ASP A 127 -0.94 1.53 2.01
N ALA A 128 0.17 2.14 1.62
CA ALA A 128 0.20 3.33 0.79
C ALA A 128 -0.05 3.05 -0.70
N HIS A 129 -0.05 1.79 -1.13
CA HIS A 129 -0.23 1.42 -2.54
C HIS A 129 -0.84 0.03 -2.66
N THR A 130 -2.12 -0.04 -3.01
CA THR A 130 -2.83 -1.31 -3.24
C THR A 130 -3.76 -1.21 -4.44
N HIS A 131 -4.19 -2.38 -4.91
CA HIS A 131 -5.26 -2.56 -5.88
C HIS A 131 -6.38 -3.40 -5.24
N VAL A 132 -7.26 -2.76 -4.48
CA VAL A 132 -8.14 -3.42 -3.50
C VAL A 132 -9.14 -4.37 -4.16
N ILE A 133 -9.89 -3.91 -5.17
CA ILE A 133 -10.86 -4.77 -5.88
C ILE A 133 -10.15 -5.89 -6.66
N PRO A 134 -9.09 -5.62 -7.45
CA PRO A 134 -8.31 -6.69 -8.09
C PRO A 134 -7.81 -7.75 -7.11
N GLY A 135 -7.21 -7.34 -5.99
CA GLY A 135 -6.71 -8.27 -4.98
C GLY A 135 -7.84 -9.04 -4.29
N GLY A 136 -8.94 -8.39 -3.96
CA GLY A 136 -10.11 -9.05 -3.38
C GLY A 136 -10.72 -10.11 -4.31
N LEU A 137 -10.72 -9.85 -5.63
CA LEU A 137 -11.12 -10.82 -6.63
C LEU A 137 -10.10 -11.97 -6.72
N ALA A 138 -8.80 -11.68 -6.57
CA ALA A 138 -7.73 -12.68 -6.60
C ALA A 138 -7.83 -13.70 -5.45
N LEU A 139 -8.36 -13.32 -4.29
CA LEU A 139 -8.58 -14.25 -3.17
C LEU A 139 -9.58 -15.37 -3.48
N GLY A 140 -10.49 -15.15 -4.44
CA GLY A 140 -11.44 -16.16 -4.91
C GLY A 140 -10.97 -16.94 -6.15
N ARG A 141 -9.74 -16.69 -6.62
CA ARG A 141 -9.17 -17.29 -7.84
C ARG A 141 -8.26 -18.47 -7.51
N VAL A 142 -7.92 -19.28 -8.52
CA VAL A 142 -7.02 -20.41 -8.32
C VAL A 142 -5.60 -19.93 -8.05
N MET A 143 -4.99 -20.45 -6.98
CA MET A 143 -3.61 -20.17 -6.57
C MET A 143 -2.72 -21.36 -6.93
N LEU A 144 -1.79 -21.15 -7.86
CA LEU A 144 -0.94 -22.20 -8.44
C LEU A 144 0.55 -22.01 -8.14
N ARG A 145 0.90 -21.06 -7.26
CA ARG A 145 2.25 -20.94 -6.74
C ARG A 145 2.64 -22.18 -5.93
N GLY A 146 3.90 -22.61 -6.09
CA GLY A 146 4.47 -23.78 -5.41
C GLY A 146 3.84 -25.13 -5.83
N VAL A 147 3.07 -25.16 -6.91
CA VAL A 147 2.62 -26.43 -7.51
C VAL A 147 3.83 -27.12 -8.10
N ALA A 148 4.10 -28.36 -7.72
CA ALA A 148 5.33 -29.06 -8.12
C ALA A 148 5.11 -30.14 -9.20
N SER A 149 3.88 -30.26 -9.73
CA SER A 149 3.57 -31.24 -10.79
C SER A 149 2.37 -30.86 -11.64
N ARG A 150 2.35 -31.35 -12.90
CA ARG A 150 1.18 -31.31 -13.79
C ARG A 150 -0.09 -31.85 -13.13
N ALA A 151 0.01 -32.96 -12.39
CA ALA A 151 -1.14 -33.61 -11.78
C ALA A 151 -1.80 -32.71 -10.72
N GLU A 152 -0.97 -32.09 -9.88
CA GLU A 152 -1.44 -31.12 -8.88
C GLU A 152 -2.01 -29.85 -9.54
N PHE A 153 -1.37 -29.35 -10.60
CA PHE A 153 -1.87 -28.21 -11.39
C PHE A 153 -3.30 -28.49 -11.88
N VAL A 154 -3.50 -29.61 -12.59
CA VAL A 154 -4.81 -30.02 -13.11
C VAL A 154 -5.82 -30.20 -11.97
N GLN A 155 -5.42 -30.82 -10.86
CA GLN A 155 -6.29 -31.03 -9.70
C GLN A 155 -6.76 -29.71 -9.07
N ARG A 156 -5.86 -28.74 -8.85
CA ARG A 156 -6.23 -27.43 -8.28
C ARG A 156 -7.16 -26.65 -9.21
N VAL A 157 -6.87 -26.65 -10.51
CA VAL A 157 -7.73 -26.00 -11.52
C VAL A 157 -9.11 -26.68 -11.59
N ALA A 158 -9.17 -28.01 -11.56
CA ALA A 158 -10.44 -28.76 -11.56
C ALA A 158 -11.26 -28.52 -10.29
N GLY A 159 -10.61 -28.44 -9.13
CA GLY A 159 -11.25 -28.10 -7.87
C GLY A 159 -11.88 -26.70 -7.91
N ALA A 160 -11.16 -25.71 -8.45
CA ALA A 160 -11.70 -24.36 -8.65
C ALA A 160 -12.87 -24.35 -9.67
N ALA A 161 -12.73 -25.07 -10.78
CA ALA A 161 -13.75 -25.17 -11.82
C ALA A 161 -15.06 -25.81 -11.31
N ALA A 162 -14.97 -26.78 -10.40
CA ALA A 162 -16.13 -27.48 -9.84
C ALA A 162 -17.04 -26.56 -9.00
N ALA A 163 -16.49 -25.49 -8.41
CA ALA A 163 -17.24 -24.52 -7.62
C ALA A 163 -18.00 -23.48 -8.47
N LEU A 164 -17.80 -23.46 -9.79
CA LEU A 164 -18.29 -22.43 -10.70
C LEU A 164 -19.41 -22.94 -11.63
N GLY A 165 -20.28 -22.04 -12.07
CA GLY A 165 -21.27 -22.29 -13.11
C GLY A 165 -20.63 -22.61 -14.48
N PRO A 166 -21.34 -23.27 -15.41
CA PRO A 166 -20.76 -23.76 -16.67
C PRO A 166 -20.30 -22.66 -17.64
N ARG A 167 -20.65 -21.39 -17.40
CA ARG A 167 -20.26 -20.25 -18.23
C ARG A 167 -19.25 -19.32 -17.57
N GLU A 168 -18.99 -19.53 -16.28
CA GLU A 168 -18.09 -18.70 -15.49
C GLU A 168 -16.63 -19.03 -15.81
N TRP A 169 -15.77 -18.04 -15.64
CA TRP A 169 -14.35 -18.17 -15.93
C TRP A 169 -13.59 -18.71 -14.73
N VAL A 170 -12.75 -19.72 -14.98
CA VAL A 170 -11.72 -20.13 -14.02
C VAL A 170 -10.52 -19.21 -14.23
N LEU A 171 -10.30 -18.33 -13.26
CA LEU A 171 -9.25 -17.32 -13.28
C LEU A 171 -8.28 -17.55 -12.11
N GLY A 172 -7.09 -16.96 -12.20
CA GLY A 172 -6.03 -17.06 -11.19
C GLY A 172 -4.69 -17.26 -11.85
N GLY A 173 -3.83 -18.06 -11.24
CA GLY A 173 -2.51 -18.32 -11.78
C GLY A 173 -1.44 -18.34 -10.70
N LEU A 174 -0.38 -17.58 -10.95
CA LEU A 174 0.87 -17.57 -10.17
C LEU A 174 1.67 -18.87 -10.25
N TRP A 175 1.51 -19.59 -11.37
CA TRP A 175 2.29 -20.79 -11.62
C TRP A 175 3.69 -20.46 -12.14
N ASP A 176 4.63 -21.38 -11.94
CA ASP A 176 5.96 -21.39 -12.56
C ASP A 176 6.26 -22.80 -13.07
N GLU A 177 6.55 -22.93 -14.35
CA GLU A 177 6.97 -24.19 -14.95
C GLU A 177 8.28 -24.72 -14.36
N GLY A 178 9.14 -23.83 -13.85
CA GLY A 178 10.39 -24.20 -13.17
C GLY A 178 10.15 -25.13 -11.98
N ASP A 179 9.02 -24.97 -11.28
CA ASP A 179 8.66 -25.77 -10.10
C ASP A 179 8.36 -27.25 -10.41
N TRP A 180 8.04 -27.58 -11.68
CA TRP A 180 7.70 -28.94 -12.10
C TRP A 180 8.53 -29.49 -13.27
N GLY A 181 9.69 -28.88 -13.53
CA GLY A 181 10.65 -29.40 -14.51
C GLY A 181 10.63 -28.71 -15.89
N GLY A 182 9.99 -27.55 -16.01
CA GLY A 182 10.13 -26.63 -17.15
C GLY A 182 9.17 -26.85 -18.31
N GLU A 183 8.29 -27.85 -18.27
CA GLU A 183 7.25 -28.04 -19.30
C GLU A 183 6.17 -26.95 -19.16
N LEU A 184 5.95 -26.14 -20.19
CA LEU A 184 4.87 -25.16 -20.19
C LEU A 184 3.50 -25.85 -20.18
N PRO A 185 2.52 -25.32 -19.43
CA PRO A 185 1.16 -25.83 -19.47
C PRO A 185 0.54 -25.56 -20.85
N SER A 186 -0.46 -26.36 -21.23
CA SER A 186 -1.15 -26.21 -22.52
C SER A 186 -2.66 -26.07 -22.35
N ARG A 187 -3.33 -25.59 -23.40
CA ARG A 187 -4.80 -25.55 -23.49
C ARG A 187 -5.43 -26.90 -23.17
N HIS A 188 -4.77 -28.01 -23.51
CA HIS A 188 -5.27 -29.35 -23.28
C HIS A 188 -5.28 -29.73 -21.80
N TRP A 189 -4.30 -29.27 -21.00
CA TRP A 189 -4.33 -29.44 -19.55
C TRP A 189 -5.53 -28.71 -18.94
N LEU A 190 -5.83 -27.51 -19.46
CA LEU A 190 -6.95 -26.71 -19.00
C LEU A 190 -8.29 -27.22 -19.50
N ASP A 191 -8.36 -27.83 -20.69
CA ASP A 191 -9.57 -28.47 -21.20
C ASP A 191 -9.94 -29.70 -20.34
N GLU A 192 -8.92 -30.48 -19.93
CA GLU A 192 -9.06 -31.60 -18.98
C GLU A 192 -9.57 -31.11 -17.62
N ALA A 193 -8.97 -30.04 -17.09
CA ALA A 193 -9.30 -29.53 -15.76
C ALA A 193 -10.62 -28.72 -15.70
N GLY A 194 -10.89 -27.90 -16.72
CA GLY A 194 -11.92 -26.87 -16.70
C GLY A 194 -13.35 -27.39 -16.87
N GLY A 195 -13.53 -28.66 -17.26
CA GLY A 195 -14.84 -29.26 -17.48
C GLY A 195 -15.70 -28.49 -18.49
N GLY A 196 -15.07 -27.96 -19.55
CA GLY A 196 -15.72 -27.16 -20.60
C GLY A 196 -15.92 -25.67 -20.28
N ARG A 197 -15.48 -25.19 -19.11
CA ARG A 197 -15.47 -23.75 -18.77
C ARG A 197 -14.27 -23.06 -19.42
N PRO A 198 -14.36 -21.74 -19.72
CA PRO A 198 -13.18 -20.98 -20.09
C PRO A 198 -12.24 -20.85 -18.88
N VAL A 199 -11.01 -21.26 -19.07
CA VAL A 199 -9.91 -21.13 -18.11
C VAL A 199 -8.85 -20.20 -18.70
N TYR A 200 -8.40 -19.22 -17.90
CA TYR A 200 -7.26 -18.36 -18.22
C TYR A 200 -6.45 -18.08 -16.95
N LEU A 201 -5.17 -18.45 -16.97
CA LEU A 201 -4.29 -18.44 -15.80
C LEU A 201 -2.97 -17.76 -16.13
N THR A 202 -2.58 -16.77 -15.34
CA THR A 202 -1.32 -16.04 -15.54
C THR A 202 -0.15 -16.74 -14.83
N ARG A 203 1.04 -16.70 -15.43
CA ARG A 203 2.30 -17.08 -14.79
C ARG A 203 2.61 -16.11 -13.64
N HIS A 204 3.48 -16.51 -12.71
CA HIS A 204 3.87 -15.68 -11.57
C HIS A 204 4.42 -14.30 -11.96
N ASP A 205 5.10 -14.20 -13.10
CA ASP A 205 5.70 -12.96 -13.61
C ASP A 205 4.69 -12.04 -14.33
N SER A 206 3.45 -12.49 -14.55
CA SER A 206 2.41 -11.78 -15.31
C SER A 206 2.76 -11.44 -16.78
N HIS A 207 3.85 -11.97 -17.34
CA HIS A 207 4.25 -11.78 -18.75
C HIS A 207 3.77 -12.89 -19.68
N LEU A 208 3.25 -13.96 -19.07
CA LEU A 208 2.79 -15.15 -19.77
C LEU A 208 1.46 -15.61 -19.18
N GLY A 209 0.52 -16.04 -20.03
CA GLY A 209 -0.73 -16.67 -19.61
C GLY A 209 -1.03 -17.94 -20.40
N VAL A 210 -1.77 -18.87 -19.78
CA VAL A 210 -2.26 -20.10 -20.43
C VAL A 210 -3.79 -20.10 -20.47
N ALA A 211 -4.35 -20.38 -21.64
CA ALA A 211 -5.78 -20.38 -21.91
C ALA A 211 -6.29 -21.72 -22.44
N SER A 212 -7.44 -22.16 -21.93
CA SER A 212 -8.20 -23.31 -22.46
C SER A 212 -8.70 -23.06 -23.89
N SER A 213 -9.10 -24.11 -24.59
CA SER A 213 -9.71 -24.01 -25.92
C SER A 213 -10.98 -23.14 -25.90
N GLU A 214 -11.80 -23.24 -24.85
CA GLU A 214 -13.01 -22.41 -24.70
C GLU A 214 -12.67 -20.93 -24.47
N ALA A 215 -11.61 -20.62 -23.71
CA ALA A 215 -11.15 -19.25 -23.51
C ALA A 215 -10.61 -18.63 -24.82
N LEU A 216 -9.79 -19.37 -25.57
CA LEU A 216 -9.30 -18.96 -26.89
C LEU A 216 -10.47 -18.70 -27.86
N ARG A 217 -11.48 -19.58 -27.87
CA ARG A 217 -12.68 -19.40 -28.70
C ARG A 217 -13.44 -18.11 -28.35
N ARG A 218 -13.60 -17.80 -27.05
CA ARG A 218 -14.24 -16.55 -26.60
C ARG A 218 -13.44 -15.31 -26.97
N ALA A 219 -12.12 -15.39 -26.89
CA ALA A 219 -11.19 -14.35 -27.35
C ALA A 219 -11.04 -14.25 -28.87
N ARG A 220 -11.69 -15.16 -29.63
CA ARG A 220 -11.59 -15.25 -31.10
C ARG A 220 -10.13 -15.45 -31.57
N ILE A 221 -9.35 -16.18 -30.78
CA ILE A 221 -7.99 -16.59 -31.13
C ILE A 221 -8.06 -17.93 -31.88
N SER A 222 -7.41 -18.00 -33.04
CA SER A 222 -7.35 -19.16 -33.92
C SER A 222 -5.94 -19.26 -34.55
N ALA A 223 -5.69 -20.34 -35.30
CA ALA A 223 -4.44 -20.49 -36.07
C ALA A 223 -4.17 -19.30 -37.03
N ALA A 224 -5.22 -18.65 -37.53
CA ALA A 224 -5.12 -17.51 -38.45
C ALA A 224 -5.01 -16.15 -37.74
N SER A 225 -5.14 -16.09 -36.41
CA SER A 225 -5.02 -14.83 -35.68
C SER A 225 -3.58 -14.33 -35.78
N PRO A 226 -3.34 -13.06 -36.16
CA PRO A 226 -1.98 -12.52 -36.16
C PRO A 226 -1.52 -12.24 -34.72
N ASP A 227 -0.21 -12.25 -34.51
CA ASP A 227 0.39 -11.78 -33.27
C ASP A 227 0.26 -10.25 -33.19
N PRO A 228 -0.19 -9.67 -32.06
CA PRO A 228 -0.23 -8.22 -31.90
C PRO A 228 1.19 -7.65 -31.81
N SER A 229 1.36 -6.38 -32.18
CA SER A 229 2.65 -5.69 -32.00
C SER A 229 3.06 -5.73 -30.52
N GLY A 230 4.21 -6.34 -30.21
CA GLY A 230 4.71 -6.50 -28.85
C GLY A 230 4.03 -7.60 -28.03
N GLY A 231 3.46 -8.63 -28.69
CA GLY A 231 2.96 -9.83 -28.02
C GLY A 231 2.99 -11.05 -28.96
N VAL A 232 2.95 -12.25 -28.39
CA VAL A 232 3.06 -13.50 -29.14
C VAL A 232 1.98 -14.49 -28.71
N ILE A 233 1.40 -15.19 -29.68
CA ILE A 233 0.53 -16.34 -29.44
C ILE A 233 1.35 -17.59 -29.81
N ASP A 234 1.69 -18.42 -28.83
CA ASP A 234 2.48 -19.62 -29.11
C ASP A 234 1.63 -20.63 -29.90
N ARG A 235 2.23 -21.21 -30.94
CA ARG A 235 1.61 -22.20 -31.82
C ARG A 235 2.43 -23.48 -31.85
N ASP A 236 1.77 -24.61 -31.99
CA ASP A 236 2.43 -25.91 -32.17
C ASP A 236 2.94 -26.11 -33.61
N ASP A 237 3.55 -27.27 -33.89
CA ASP A 237 4.07 -27.63 -35.22
C ASP A 237 3.01 -27.66 -36.33
N ARG A 238 1.72 -27.66 -35.98
CA ARG A 238 0.59 -27.61 -36.91
C ARG A 238 0.06 -26.19 -37.12
N GLY A 239 0.65 -25.20 -36.44
CA GLY A 239 0.21 -23.81 -36.45
C GLY A 239 -1.00 -23.54 -35.55
N GLU A 240 -1.41 -24.49 -34.71
CA GLU A 240 -2.55 -24.31 -33.81
C GLU A 240 -2.10 -23.64 -32.50
N PRO A 241 -2.86 -22.69 -31.94
CA PRO A 241 -2.51 -22.06 -30.67
C PRO A 241 -2.39 -23.09 -29.54
N THR A 242 -1.27 -23.09 -28.83
CA THR A 242 -1.01 -24.02 -27.70
C THR A 242 -1.82 -23.67 -26.46
N GLY A 243 -2.33 -22.44 -26.39
CA GLY A 243 -2.92 -21.83 -25.20
C GLY A 243 -2.01 -20.82 -24.52
N ILE A 244 -0.70 -20.84 -24.79
CA ILE A 244 0.23 -19.84 -24.27
C ILE A 244 0.11 -18.52 -25.04
N VAL A 245 -0.02 -17.42 -24.30
CA VAL A 245 0.01 -16.05 -24.79
C VAL A 245 1.01 -15.22 -24.00
N ARG A 246 1.71 -14.31 -24.66
CA ARG A 246 2.79 -13.51 -24.08
C ARG A 246 2.57 -12.02 -24.31
N GLU A 247 2.92 -11.21 -23.31
CA GLU A 247 2.90 -9.74 -23.38
C GLU A 247 1.57 -9.18 -23.90
N LYS A 248 1.57 -8.32 -24.93
CA LYS A 248 0.35 -7.70 -25.46
C LYS A 248 -0.68 -8.70 -26.02
N ALA A 249 -0.29 -9.95 -26.31
CA ALA A 249 -1.26 -10.98 -26.70
C ALA A 249 -2.18 -11.40 -25.56
N MET A 250 -1.74 -11.24 -24.30
CA MET A 250 -2.58 -11.48 -23.12
C MET A 250 -3.81 -10.58 -23.09
N GLN A 251 -3.73 -9.37 -23.64
CA GLN A 251 -4.85 -8.43 -23.71
C GLN A 251 -6.02 -8.93 -24.55
N LEU A 252 -5.76 -9.79 -25.55
CA LEU A 252 -6.81 -10.42 -26.36
C LEU A 252 -7.70 -11.34 -25.50
N LEU A 253 -7.10 -12.07 -24.56
CA LEU A 253 -7.82 -12.90 -23.60
C LEU A 253 -8.45 -12.06 -22.50
N ALA A 254 -7.72 -11.10 -21.94
CA ALA A 254 -8.24 -10.22 -20.90
C ALA A 254 -9.52 -9.48 -21.35
N SER A 255 -9.56 -9.01 -22.61
CA SER A 255 -10.72 -8.33 -23.20
C SER A 255 -11.94 -9.23 -23.39
N ALA A 256 -11.75 -10.56 -23.39
CA ALA A 256 -12.83 -11.54 -23.50
C ALA A 256 -13.44 -11.91 -22.14
N ILE A 257 -12.76 -11.58 -21.04
CA ILE A 257 -13.24 -11.82 -19.67
C ILE A 257 -14.33 -10.79 -19.35
N PRO A 258 -15.53 -11.23 -18.94
CA PRO A 258 -16.59 -10.32 -18.53
C PRO A 258 -16.18 -9.44 -17.35
N GLU A 259 -16.60 -8.17 -17.39
CA GLU A 259 -16.47 -7.27 -16.25
C GLU A 259 -17.17 -7.88 -15.02
N PRO A 260 -16.50 -7.95 -13.86
CA PRO A 260 -17.12 -8.45 -12.63
C PRO A 260 -18.34 -7.60 -12.25
N SER A 261 -19.43 -8.25 -11.83
CA SER A 261 -20.64 -7.54 -11.38
C SER A 261 -20.36 -6.69 -10.13
N ALA A 262 -21.17 -5.66 -9.88
CA ALA A 262 -21.05 -4.86 -8.66
C ALA A 262 -21.09 -5.71 -7.38
N ALA A 263 -21.94 -6.75 -7.35
CA ALA A 263 -22.01 -7.69 -6.24
C ALA A 263 -20.70 -8.50 -6.07
N ALA A 264 -20.07 -8.94 -7.16
CA ALA A 264 -18.78 -9.61 -7.10
C ALA A 264 -17.66 -8.66 -6.60
N ARG A 265 -17.67 -7.40 -7.03
CA ARG A 265 -16.72 -6.39 -6.56
C ARG A 265 -16.95 -6.02 -5.08
N ALA A 266 -18.20 -5.96 -4.62
CA ALA A 266 -18.51 -5.79 -3.20
C ALA A 266 -18.04 -6.99 -2.34
N ALA A 267 -18.23 -8.21 -2.82
CA ALA A 267 -17.70 -9.41 -2.16
C ALA A 267 -16.17 -9.41 -2.12
N ALA A 268 -15.51 -8.95 -3.19
CA ALA A 268 -14.07 -8.76 -3.26
C ALA A 268 -13.58 -7.75 -2.22
N LEU A 269 -14.22 -6.58 -2.09
CA LEU A 269 -13.92 -5.61 -1.04
C LEU A 269 -14.05 -6.22 0.37
N ALA A 270 -15.11 -6.99 0.62
CA ALA A 270 -15.28 -7.65 1.91
C ALA A 270 -14.17 -8.67 2.19
N ALA A 271 -13.75 -9.44 1.18
CA ALA A 271 -12.63 -10.38 1.30
C ALA A 271 -11.30 -9.67 1.55
N ALA A 272 -11.01 -8.62 0.77
CA ALA A 272 -9.82 -7.78 0.95
C ALA A 272 -9.77 -7.15 2.35
N SER A 273 -10.89 -6.62 2.83
CA SER A 273 -11.00 -6.01 4.16
C SER A 273 -10.71 -7.03 5.27
N ARG A 274 -11.25 -8.26 5.17
CA ARG A 274 -10.97 -9.31 6.16
C ARG A 274 -9.49 -9.69 6.19
N LEU A 275 -8.86 -9.80 5.02
CA LEU A 275 -7.43 -10.09 4.94
C LEU A 275 -6.59 -8.96 5.54
N ALA A 276 -6.85 -7.72 5.12
CA ALA A 276 -6.19 -6.52 5.63
C ALA A 276 -6.27 -6.43 7.16
N LEU A 277 -7.47 -6.56 7.72
CA LEU A 277 -7.68 -6.52 9.17
C LEU A 277 -6.98 -7.68 9.89
N SER A 278 -6.97 -8.89 9.32
CA SER A 278 -6.22 -10.00 9.92
C SER A 278 -4.70 -9.77 9.99
N ARG A 279 -4.20 -8.79 9.22
CA ARG A 279 -2.80 -8.38 9.14
C ARG A 279 -2.57 -7.00 9.74
N GLY A 280 -3.54 -6.46 10.48
CA GLY A 280 -3.41 -5.18 11.18
C GLY A 280 -3.53 -3.94 10.31
N ILE A 281 -3.87 -4.09 9.03
CA ILE A 281 -4.05 -2.98 8.09
C ILE A 281 -5.42 -2.37 8.30
N THR A 282 -5.45 -1.11 8.72
CA THR A 282 -6.68 -0.35 8.97
C THR A 282 -7.01 0.63 7.86
N THR A 283 -6.01 1.00 7.04
CA THR A 283 -6.17 1.92 5.90
C THR A 283 -5.48 1.36 4.66
N MET A 284 -6.19 1.38 3.52
CA MET A 284 -5.64 1.01 2.22
C MET A 284 -5.82 2.16 1.23
N VAL A 285 -4.74 2.54 0.56
CA VAL A 285 -4.76 3.45 -0.58
C VAL A 285 -4.97 2.62 -1.84
N ASP A 286 -6.14 2.76 -2.45
CA ASP A 286 -6.51 2.03 -3.66
C ASP A 286 -6.19 2.85 -4.91
N LEU A 287 -5.21 2.40 -5.69
CA LEU A 287 -4.79 3.03 -6.94
C LEU A 287 -5.64 2.61 -8.15
N GLY A 288 -6.72 1.87 -7.91
CA GLY A 288 -7.74 1.52 -8.90
C GLY A 288 -7.37 0.30 -9.73
N ARG A 289 -7.98 0.12 -10.91
CA ARG A 289 -7.76 -1.03 -11.80
C ARG A 289 -6.89 -0.70 -13.04
N TYR A 290 -6.38 0.52 -13.12
CA TYR A 290 -5.64 1.07 -14.27
C TYR A 290 -4.14 0.75 -14.13
N PRO A 291 -3.40 0.37 -15.21
CA PRO A 291 -3.64 0.66 -16.62
C PRO A 291 -4.27 -0.48 -17.42
N PHE A 292 -4.40 -1.68 -16.85
CA PHE A 292 -4.91 -2.87 -17.56
C PHE A 292 -6.44 -2.96 -17.60
N SER A 293 -7.14 -1.86 -17.32
CA SER A 293 -8.59 -1.70 -17.46
C SER A 293 -8.93 -0.32 -18.02
N ASP A 294 -10.20 -0.12 -18.40
CA ASP A 294 -10.67 1.17 -18.89
C ASP A 294 -10.63 2.26 -17.80
N ALA A 295 -10.50 3.51 -18.22
CA ALA A 295 -10.42 4.65 -17.30
C ALA A 295 -11.68 4.85 -16.43
N ASP A 296 -12.82 4.24 -16.78
CA ASP A 296 -14.04 4.26 -15.97
C ASP A 296 -14.07 3.16 -14.91
N SER A 297 -13.20 2.14 -14.97
CA SER A 297 -13.17 1.03 -14.01
C SER A 297 -13.03 1.51 -12.55
N PRO A 298 -12.07 2.39 -12.19
CA PRO A 298 -11.97 2.93 -10.82
C PRO A 298 -13.18 3.78 -10.42
N TRP A 299 -13.82 4.46 -11.38
CA TRP A 299 -15.05 5.22 -11.12
C TRP A 299 -16.23 4.29 -10.80
N ARG A 300 -16.35 3.15 -11.48
CA ARG A 300 -17.35 2.12 -11.17
C ARG A 300 -17.13 1.56 -9.77
N ASP A 301 -15.88 1.34 -9.35
CA ASP A 301 -15.59 0.86 -7.99
C ASP A 301 -15.96 1.91 -6.93
N LEU A 302 -15.60 3.17 -7.16
CA LEU A 302 -15.97 4.26 -6.27
C LEU A 302 -17.50 4.45 -6.16
N MET A 303 -18.22 4.42 -7.28
CA MET A 303 -19.67 4.70 -7.33
C MET A 303 -20.55 3.52 -6.95
N GLU A 304 -20.18 2.29 -7.36
CA GLU A 304 -21.05 1.11 -7.23
C GLU A 304 -20.67 0.24 -6.03
N VAL A 305 -19.48 0.45 -5.44
CA VAL A 305 -18.98 -0.37 -4.33
C VAL A 305 -18.63 0.47 -3.11
N TYR A 306 -17.66 1.38 -3.23
CA TYR A 306 -17.15 2.10 -2.06
C TYR A 306 -18.17 3.07 -1.46
N LEU A 307 -18.83 3.89 -2.27
CA LEU A 307 -19.86 4.81 -1.78
C LEU A 307 -21.05 4.07 -1.13
N PRO A 308 -21.69 3.08 -1.77
CA PRO A 308 -22.76 2.32 -1.13
C PRO A 308 -22.33 1.64 0.17
N ALA A 309 -21.13 1.04 0.22
CA ALA A 309 -20.60 0.43 1.44
C ALA A 309 -20.34 1.47 2.54
N ALA A 310 -19.89 2.68 2.17
CA ALA A 310 -19.70 3.78 3.11
C ALA A 310 -21.04 4.31 3.66
N GLU A 311 -22.04 4.45 2.80
CA GLU A 311 -23.41 4.89 3.13
C GLU A 311 -24.11 3.88 4.06
N ALA A 312 -23.90 2.58 3.83
CA ALA A 312 -24.41 1.49 4.66
C ALA A 312 -23.61 1.27 5.96
N GLY A 313 -22.45 1.91 6.13
CA GLY A 313 -21.56 1.69 7.27
C GLY A 313 -20.89 0.30 7.27
N GLU A 314 -20.74 -0.30 6.10
CA GLU A 314 -20.18 -1.65 5.87
C GLU A 314 -18.67 -1.62 5.56
N LEU A 315 -18.07 -0.45 5.36
CA LEU A 315 -16.62 -0.31 5.23
C LEU A 315 -15.89 -0.64 6.55
N GLN A 316 -15.27 -1.82 6.61
CA GLN A 316 -14.55 -2.31 7.80
C GLN A 316 -13.17 -1.67 7.95
N VAL A 317 -12.55 -1.31 6.83
CA VAL A 317 -11.26 -0.61 6.70
C VAL A 317 -11.49 0.78 6.12
N ARG A 318 -10.52 1.68 6.29
CA ARG A 318 -10.54 2.97 5.60
C ARG A 318 -9.96 2.82 4.19
N ILE A 319 -10.65 3.39 3.21
CA ILE A 319 -10.22 3.39 1.82
C ILE A 319 -9.96 4.82 1.37
N PHE A 320 -8.80 5.04 0.75
CA PHE A 320 -8.57 6.22 -0.06
C PHE A 320 -8.51 5.82 -1.53
N ALA A 321 -9.57 6.13 -2.26
CA ALA A 321 -9.71 5.73 -3.66
C ALA A 321 -9.15 6.79 -4.62
N TYR A 322 -8.24 6.36 -5.49
CA TYR A 322 -7.71 7.17 -6.58
C TYR A 322 -8.44 6.89 -7.88
N THR A 323 -8.45 7.87 -8.77
CA THR A 323 -9.00 7.74 -10.13
C THR A 323 -7.94 8.02 -11.18
N PRO A 324 -8.05 7.56 -12.44
CA PRO A 324 -7.02 7.83 -13.45
C PRO A 324 -6.83 9.33 -13.71
N LEU A 325 -5.60 9.77 -13.95
CA LEU A 325 -5.27 11.18 -14.19
C LEU A 325 -6.03 11.76 -15.38
N VAL A 326 -6.24 11.00 -16.44
CA VAL A 326 -7.09 11.40 -17.59
C VAL A 326 -8.52 11.82 -17.17
N SER A 327 -9.01 11.34 -16.02
CA SER A 327 -10.32 11.69 -15.47
C SER A 327 -10.30 12.86 -14.47
N ARG A 328 -9.17 13.58 -14.36
CA ARG A 328 -8.96 14.68 -13.41
C ARG A 328 -10.10 15.70 -13.36
N ARG A 329 -10.58 16.18 -14.51
CA ARG A 329 -11.69 17.17 -14.56
C ARG A 329 -12.98 16.63 -13.92
N ARG A 330 -13.26 15.33 -14.09
CA ARG A 330 -14.39 14.66 -13.43
C ARG A 330 -14.17 14.62 -11.91
N LEU A 331 -12.95 14.36 -11.46
CA LEU A 331 -12.58 14.37 -10.04
C LEU A 331 -12.69 15.78 -9.43
N GLU A 332 -12.31 16.84 -10.14
CA GLU A 332 -12.49 18.24 -9.72
C GLU A 332 -13.97 18.57 -9.51
N ALA A 333 -14.82 18.23 -10.48
CA ALA A 333 -16.26 18.43 -10.37
C ALA A 333 -16.85 17.62 -9.20
N PHE A 334 -16.42 16.37 -9.05
CA PHE A 334 -16.86 15.48 -7.98
C PHE A 334 -16.47 16.02 -6.60
N THR A 335 -15.22 16.45 -6.43
CA THR A 335 -14.72 17.00 -5.17
C THR A 335 -15.34 18.35 -4.82
N SER A 336 -15.63 19.18 -5.81
CA SER A 336 -16.37 20.43 -5.62
C SER A 336 -17.81 20.17 -5.15
N ALA A 337 -18.45 19.12 -5.65
CA ALA A 337 -19.84 18.80 -5.32
C ALA A 337 -20.00 18.05 -3.99
N ARG A 338 -19.04 17.19 -3.63
CA ARG A 338 -19.17 16.24 -2.50
C ARG A 338 -18.11 16.39 -1.41
N GLY A 339 -17.19 17.35 -1.54
CA GLY A 339 -15.99 17.37 -0.70
C GLY A 339 -15.02 16.25 -1.11
N ARG A 340 -14.11 15.86 -0.21
CA ARG A 340 -13.03 14.88 -0.48
C ARG A 340 -13.16 13.58 0.32
N SER A 341 -14.25 13.43 1.05
CA SER A 341 -14.48 12.27 1.89
C SER A 341 -15.96 12.08 2.16
N HIS A 342 -16.33 10.83 2.42
CA HIS A 342 -17.66 10.49 2.90
C HIS A 342 -17.81 11.01 4.34
N PRO A 343 -18.99 11.55 4.75
CA PRO A 343 -19.20 12.05 6.11
C PRO A 343 -18.92 11.01 7.22
N GLY A 344 -19.08 9.72 6.93
CA GLY A 344 -18.73 8.62 7.82
C GLY A 344 -17.22 8.43 8.08
N GLY A 345 -16.34 9.14 7.37
CA GLY A 345 -14.90 9.20 7.66
C GLY A 345 -14.06 7.97 7.27
N ARG A 346 -14.68 6.91 6.72
CA ARG A 346 -13.98 5.69 6.25
C ARG A 346 -13.69 5.63 4.76
N LEU A 347 -14.25 6.54 3.97
CA LEU A 347 -13.98 6.64 2.53
C LEU A 347 -13.48 8.04 2.20
N HIS A 348 -12.34 8.11 1.52
CA HIS A 348 -11.71 9.33 1.03
C HIS A 348 -11.47 9.24 -0.48
N TRP A 349 -11.43 10.38 -1.16
CA TRP A 349 -11.14 10.51 -2.58
C TRP A 349 -10.51 11.87 -2.88
N GLY A 350 -10.04 12.06 -4.11
CA GLY A 350 -9.36 13.30 -4.52
C GLY A 350 -7.88 13.13 -4.90
N GLY A 351 -7.43 11.89 -5.10
CA GLY A 351 -6.15 11.54 -5.71
C GLY A 351 -6.29 11.02 -7.15
N THR A 352 -5.28 11.27 -7.98
CA THR A 352 -5.18 10.73 -9.35
C THR A 352 -4.02 9.76 -9.51
N LYS A 353 -4.19 8.65 -10.25
CA LYS A 353 -3.12 7.71 -10.62
C LYS A 353 -2.70 7.87 -12.09
N GLU A 354 -1.40 7.86 -12.36
CA GLU A 354 -0.82 7.82 -13.72
C GLU A 354 0.43 6.93 -13.79
N PHE A 355 0.88 6.60 -15.01
CA PHE A 355 2.06 5.80 -15.30
C PHE A 355 3.03 6.50 -16.25
N VAL A 356 4.32 6.62 -15.89
CA VAL A 356 5.36 7.10 -16.79
C VAL A 356 5.92 5.97 -17.65
N ASP A 357 6.15 4.82 -17.03
CA ASP A 357 6.73 3.62 -17.64
C ASP A 357 6.03 2.33 -17.19
N GLY A 358 6.59 1.18 -17.57
CA GLY A 358 6.15 -0.14 -17.11
C GLY A 358 7.05 -0.72 -16.01
N SER A 359 7.28 -2.03 -16.04
CA SER A 359 8.06 -2.78 -15.05
C SER A 359 9.38 -3.32 -15.61
N LEU A 360 10.33 -3.61 -14.71
CA LEU A 360 11.64 -4.17 -15.05
C LEU A 360 11.52 -5.57 -15.68
N GLY A 361 10.62 -6.41 -15.15
CA GLY A 361 10.40 -7.79 -15.61
C GLY A 361 10.10 -7.89 -17.12
N SER A 362 9.25 -7.01 -17.64
CA SER A 362 8.81 -6.91 -19.05
C SER A 362 9.79 -6.21 -20.00
N HIS A 363 10.91 -5.69 -19.49
CA HIS A 363 11.71 -4.69 -20.22
C HIS A 363 10.91 -3.43 -20.59
N THR A 364 10.01 -2.98 -19.73
CA THR A 364 9.17 -1.79 -20.00
C THR A 364 9.41 -0.63 -19.04
N ALA A 365 10.14 -0.83 -17.94
CA ALA A 365 10.67 0.27 -17.15
C ALA A 365 11.61 1.12 -18.02
N LEU A 366 11.46 2.45 -17.98
CA LEU A 366 12.15 3.37 -18.88
C LEU A 366 13.51 3.76 -18.31
N LEU A 367 14.57 3.42 -19.04
CA LEU A 367 15.95 3.54 -18.58
C LEU A 367 16.77 4.54 -19.42
N TRP A 368 17.79 5.16 -18.80
CA TRP A 368 18.77 5.98 -19.52
C TRP A 368 19.72 5.16 -20.38
N GLN A 369 20.10 4.00 -19.87
CA GLN A 369 20.97 3.04 -20.53
C GLN A 369 20.14 1.82 -20.97
N PRO A 370 20.51 1.14 -22.06
CA PRO A 370 19.75 -0.01 -22.52
C PRO A 370 19.81 -1.15 -21.49
N TYR A 371 18.82 -2.02 -21.48
CA TYR A 371 18.84 -3.26 -20.71
C TYR A 371 20.09 -4.08 -21.05
N ALA A 372 20.73 -4.66 -20.04
CA ALA A 372 22.02 -5.34 -20.17
C ALA A 372 21.92 -6.68 -20.95
N ASP A 373 20.74 -7.29 -20.96
CA ASP A 373 20.44 -8.56 -21.62
C ASP A 373 19.78 -8.40 -23.00
N VAL A 374 19.62 -7.17 -23.49
CA VAL A 374 19.07 -6.89 -24.81
C VAL A 374 20.21 -6.46 -25.75
N PRO A 375 20.32 -7.03 -26.98
CA PRO A 375 21.29 -6.59 -27.96
C PRO A 375 21.14 -5.08 -28.24
N LEU A 376 22.25 -4.35 -28.17
CA LEU A 376 22.26 -2.90 -28.42
C LEU A 376 21.63 -2.60 -29.79
N PRO A 377 20.63 -1.70 -29.87
CA PRO A 377 20.19 -1.19 -31.15
C PRO A 377 21.36 -0.42 -31.79
N PRO A 378 21.51 -0.45 -33.13
CA PRO A 378 22.48 0.42 -33.79
C PRO A 378 22.21 1.88 -33.40
N PRO A 379 23.24 2.73 -33.28
CA PRO A 379 23.08 4.10 -32.82
C PRO A 379 22.02 4.83 -33.66
N ALA A 380 21.10 5.52 -32.97
CA ALA A 380 20.12 6.37 -33.63
C ALA A 380 20.85 7.38 -34.52
N VAL A 381 20.47 7.46 -35.80
CA VAL A 381 20.96 8.52 -36.69
C VAL A 381 20.43 9.85 -36.14
N PRO A 382 21.28 10.80 -35.74
CA PRO A 382 20.82 12.12 -35.31
C PRO A 382 20.16 12.81 -36.52
N GLY A 383 18.87 13.18 -36.42
CA GLY A 383 18.27 14.07 -37.41
C GLY A 383 16.86 13.77 -37.94
N ILE A 384 16.08 12.85 -37.37
CA ILE A 384 14.65 12.77 -37.71
C ILE A 384 13.85 13.64 -36.72
N SER A 385 14.12 14.95 -36.74
CA SER A 385 13.19 15.96 -36.22
C SER A 385 12.42 16.55 -37.41
N LYS A 386 11.09 16.55 -37.31
CA LYS A 386 10.11 16.96 -38.33
C LYS A 386 10.17 16.15 -39.63
N ALA A 387 9.10 15.38 -39.87
CA ALA A 387 8.64 15.13 -41.22
C ALA A 387 8.34 16.49 -41.90
N ALA A 388 9.33 17.05 -42.59
CA ALA A 388 9.04 17.97 -43.68
C ALA A 388 8.40 17.11 -44.79
N SER A 389 7.18 17.46 -45.21
CA SER A 389 6.55 16.88 -46.38
C SER A 389 7.56 16.87 -47.54
N PRO A 390 7.79 15.73 -48.22
CA PRO A 390 8.59 15.75 -49.42
C PRO A 390 7.82 16.59 -50.45
N ALA A 391 8.39 17.72 -50.84
CA ALA A 391 8.03 18.33 -52.11
C ALA A 391 8.30 17.26 -53.18
N ALA A 392 7.25 16.88 -53.91
CA ALA A 392 7.34 15.89 -54.96
C ALA A 392 8.37 16.33 -56.02
N GLU A 393 9.46 15.59 -56.14
CA GLU A 393 10.28 15.59 -57.36
C GLU A 393 9.36 15.16 -58.52
N PRO A 394 9.27 15.94 -59.62
CA PRO A 394 8.42 15.59 -60.74
C PRO A 394 9.07 14.42 -61.50
N GLY A 395 8.58 13.20 -61.27
CA GLY A 395 9.01 12.02 -62.03
C GLY A 395 8.78 10.66 -61.38
N VAL A 396 8.49 10.60 -60.08
CA VAL A 396 8.23 9.33 -59.37
C VAL A 396 6.74 8.98 -59.46
N GLY A 397 6.41 7.78 -59.93
CA GLY A 397 5.02 7.30 -60.00
C GLY A 397 4.37 7.27 -58.61
N ALA A 398 3.07 7.60 -58.53
CA ALA A 398 2.34 7.67 -57.25
C ALA A 398 2.42 6.37 -56.42
N GLU A 399 2.54 5.21 -57.07
CA GLU A 399 2.74 3.91 -56.41
C GLU A 399 4.15 3.73 -55.82
N GLU A 400 5.21 4.20 -56.48
CA GLU A 400 6.59 4.14 -55.96
C GLU A 400 6.77 5.12 -54.79
N ALA A 401 6.17 6.30 -54.86
CA ALA A 401 6.16 7.25 -53.75
C ALA A 401 5.40 6.69 -52.53
N ALA A 402 4.27 6.01 -52.75
CA ALA A 402 3.51 5.35 -51.70
C ALA A 402 4.26 4.14 -51.11
N ALA A 403 4.93 3.34 -51.94
CA ALA A 403 5.74 2.20 -51.50
C ALA A 403 6.98 2.66 -50.71
N GLY A 404 7.63 3.75 -51.13
CA GLY A 404 8.74 4.39 -50.43
C GLY A 404 8.32 4.98 -49.08
N ALA A 405 7.18 5.68 -49.02
CA ALA A 405 6.61 6.16 -47.76
C ALA A 405 6.23 5.01 -46.81
N ALA A 406 5.64 3.93 -47.32
CA ALA A 406 5.32 2.74 -46.55
C ALA A 406 6.56 1.96 -46.08
N ALA A 407 7.64 1.93 -46.87
CA ALA A 407 8.92 1.36 -46.47
C ALA A 407 9.62 2.21 -45.40
N GLY A 408 9.61 3.54 -45.55
CA GLY A 408 10.12 4.49 -44.55
C GLY A 408 9.37 4.41 -43.22
N ALA A 409 8.03 4.34 -43.26
CA ALA A 409 7.20 4.16 -42.06
C ALA A 409 7.44 2.81 -41.37
N ARG A 410 7.64 1.72 -42.13
CA ARG A 410 8.01 0.40 -41.57
C ARG A 410 9.38 0.44 -40.89
N SER A 411 10.38 1.04 -41.52
CA SER A 411 11.74 1.21 -40.97
C SER A 411 11.74 2.05 -39.68
N ALA A 412 10.98 3.16 -39.65
CA ALA A 412 10.85 3.98 -38.44
C ALA A 412 10.17 3.21 -37.31
N ALA A 413 9.09 2.47 -37.60
CA ALA A 413 8.41 1.64 -36.61
C ALA A 413 9.28 0.48 -36.11
N ASP A 414 10.13 -0.10 -36.96
CA ASP A 414 11.12 -1.11 -36.57
C ASP A 414 12.21 -0.53 -35.67
N ALA A 415 12.69 0.68 -35.97
CA ALA A 415 13.66 1.39 -35.14
C ALA A 415 13.07 1.76 -33.77
N GLU A 416 11.83 2.25 -33.73
CA GLU A 416 11.10 2.54 -32.49
C GLU A 416 10.87 1.27 -31.67
N ARG A 417 10.47 0.15 -32.30
CA ARG A 417 10.35 -1.14 -31.62
C ARG A 417 11.66 -1.59 -30.98
N ARG A 418 12.78 -1.48 -31.69
CA ARG A 418 14.12 -1.83 -31.17
C ARG A 418 14.54 -0.90 -30.03
N TRP A 419 14.20 0.39 -30.12
CA TRP A 419 14.49 1.34 -29.07
C TRP A 419 13.68 1.05 -27.80
N VAL A 420 12.37 0.83 -27.93
CA VAL A 420 11.51 0.46 -26.81
C VAL A 420 11.96 -0.85 -26.16
N ALA A 421 12.31 -1.86 -26.96
CA ALA A 421 12.85 -3.11 -26.42
C ALA A 421 14.16 -2.92 -25.66
N ALA A 422 15.00 -1.97 -26.08
CA ALA A 422 16.30 -1.74 -25.47
C ALA A 422 16.25 -0.80 -24.26
N TYR A 423 15.37 0.21 -24.24
CA TYR A 423 15.36 1.27 -23.21
C TYR A 423 14.09 1.29 -22.36
N GLY A 424 13.11 0.43 -22.65
CA GLY A 424 11.81 0.46 -21.99
C GLY A 424 10.76 1.28 -22.73
N GLN A 425 9.56 1.30 -22.17
CA GLN A 425 8.40 1.88 -22.80
C GLN A 425 7.95 3.12 -22.03
N ARG A 426 7.87 4.25 -22.74
CA ARG A 426 7.13 5.41 -22.27
C ARG A 426 5.63 5.14 -22.38
N MET A 427 4.90 5.23 -21.27
CA MET A 427 3.45 4.97 -21.20
C MET A 427 2.62 6.23 -21.44
N VAL A 428 3.16 7.41 -21.12
CA VAL A 428 2.52 8.73 -21.35
C VAL A 428 3.49 9.66 -22.07
N GLY A 429 3.04 10.41 -23.08
CA GLY A 429 3.87 11.38 -23.79
C GLY A 429 4.31 12.56 -22.91
N ASP A 430 5.53 13.07 -23.11
CA ASP A 430 6.14 14.12 -22.25
C ASP A 430 5.30 15.41 -22.18
N THR A 431 4.73 15.82 -23.33
CA THR A 431 3.88 17.01 -23.42
C THR A 431 2.54 16.81 -22.70
N ASP A 432 2.04 15.57 -22.64
CA ASP A 432 0.78 15.22 -21.99
C ASP A 432 0.96 15.10 -20.47
N LEU A 433 2.04 14.47 -20.01
CA LEU A 433 2.32 14.30 -18.59
C LEU A 433 2.48 15.65 -17.87
N ARG A 434 3.34 16.54 -18.38
CA ARG A 434 3.54 17.87 -17.77
C ARG A 434 2.25 18.69 -17.73
N ALA A 435 1.50 18.71 -18.83
CA ALA A 435 0.26 19.47 -18.93
C ALA A 435 -0.80 18.96 -17.93
N GLU A 436 -0.92 17.64 -17.78
CA GLU A 436 -1.85 17.06 -16.81
C GLU A 436 -1.40 17.27 -15.36
N LEU A 437 -0.11 17.14 -15.06
CA LEU A 437 0.44 17.43 -13.73
C LEU A 437 0.29 18.90 -13.35
N ARG A 438 0.46 19.85 -14.29
CA ARG A 438 0.11 21.27 -14.08
C ARG A 438 -1.36 21.38 -13.67
N GLY A 439 -2.26 20.66 -14.34
CA GLY A 439 -3.67 20.60 -14.00
C GLY A 439 -3.93 20.10 -12.57
N VAL A 440 -3.25 19.03 -12.15
CA VAL A 440 -3.30 18.50 -10.77
C VAL A 440 -2.87 19.55 -9.76
N VAL A 441 -1.71 20.19 -9.98
CA VAL A 441 -1.16 21.21 -9.08
C VAL A 441 -2.10 22.42 -8.97
N ALA A 442 -2.62 22.91 -10.10
CA ALA A 442 -3.55 24.03 -10.11
C ALA A 442 -4.84 23.73 -9.34
N ALA A 443 -5.41 22.53 -9.53
CA ALA A 443 -6.56 22.05 -8.78
C ALA A 443 -6.23 21.67 -7.32
N GLY A 444 -4.94 21.56 -6.99
CA GLY A 444 -4.37 20.91 -5.81
C GLY A 444 -5.13 19.66 -5.41
N LEU A 445 -5.21 18.78 -6.40
CA LEU A 445 -5.46 17.37 -6.18
C LEU A 445 -4.17 16.71 -5.72
N GLN A 446 -4.31 15.52 -5.17
CA GLN A 446 -3.18 14.64 -4.92
C GLN A 446 -2.90 13.83 -6.19
N SER A 447 -1.65 13.48 -6.45
CA SER A 447 -1.31 12.55 -7.52
C SER A 447 -0.32 11.49 -7.03
N ALA A 448 -0.54 10.28 -7.52
CA ALA A 448 0.34 9.12 -7.44
C ALA A 448 0.77 8.78 -8.85
N VAL A 449 2.07 8.82 -9.13
CA VAL A 449 2.57 8.54 -10.47
C VAL A 449 3.60 7.44 -10.41
N HIS A 450 3.34 6.36 -11.15
CA HIS A 450 4.22 5.22 -11.30
C HIS A 450 5.47 5.61 -12.10
N ALA A 451 6.64 5.37 -11.52
CA ALA A 451 7.93 5.46 -12.18
C ALA A 451 8.92 4.44 -11.58
N ILE A 452 9.28 3.42 -12.37
CA ILE A 452 10.19 2.35 -11.93
C ILE A 452 11.62 2.62 -12.39
N GLY A 453 11.82 2.93 -13.67
CA GLY A 453 13.13 3.13 -14.28
C GLY A 453 13.77 4.46 -13.93
N ASP A 454 15.11 4.51 -14.00
CA ASP A 454 15.89 5.69 -13.62
C ASP A 454 15.56 6.93 -14.45
N ARG A 455 15.32 6.75 -15.75
CA ARG A 455 14.88 7.83 -16.62
C ARG A 455 13.44 8.25 -16.35
N ALA A 456 12.54 7.32 -16.07
CA ALA A 456 11.15 7.65 -15.73
C ALA A 456 11.08 8.55 -14.48
N ILE A 457 11.86 8.24 -13.46
CA ILE A 457 11.93 9.02 -12.21
C ILE A 457 12.47 10.41 -12.48
N ASP A 458 13.60 10.55 -13.17
CA ASP A 458 14.20 11.84 -13.48
C ASP A 458 13.26 12.75 -14.28
N GLU A 459 12.59 12.20 -15.30
CA GLU A 459 11.65 12.94 -16.13
C GLU A 459 10.39 13.34 -15.36
N LEU A 460 9.91 12.49 -14.46
CA LEU A 460 8.78 12.80 -13.58
C LEU A 460 9.12 13.92 -12.58
N VAL A 461 10.31 13.87 -11.98
CA VAL A 461 10.81 14.94 -11.10
C VAL A 461 10.84 16.27 -11.85
N ALA A 462 11.38 16.28 -13.06
CA ALA A 462 11.42 17.46 -13.92
C ALA A 462 10.01 17.96 -14.30
N ALA A 463 9.08 17.06 -14.60
CA ALA A 463 7.71 17.40 -14.95
C ALA A 463 6.95 18.04 -13.77
N TYR A 464 7.13 17.53 -12.55
CA TYR A 464 6.55 18.12 -11.35
C TYR A 464 7.14 19.48 -11.00
N ASP A 465 8.47 19.64 -11.05
CA ASP A 465 9.11 20.93 -10.79
C ASP A 465 8.60 22.00 -11.77
N ALA A 466 8.56 21.65 -13.05
CA ALA A 466 8.06 22.52 -14.10
C ALA A 466 6.59 22.90 -13.87
N ALA A 467 5.72 21.92 -13.53
CA ALA A 467 4.32 22.17 -13.23
C ALA A 467 4.12 23.07 -12.01
N LEU A 468 4.88 22.86 -10.93
CA LEU A 468 4.83 23.68 -9.72
C LEU A 468 5.30 25.11 -9.99
N ARG A 469 6.42 25.30 -10.69
CA ARG A 469 6.95 26.61 -11.07
C ARG A 469 5.99 27.37 -11.99
N GLU A 470 5.38 26.71 -12.97
CA GLU A 470 4.39 27.33 -13.85
C GLU A 470 3.18 27.84 -13.09
N VAL A 471 2.56 27.00 -12.24
CA VAL A 471 1.39 27.41 -11.45
C VAL A 471 1.77 28.50 -10.44
N ALA A 472 2.95 28.43 -9.83
CA ALA A 472 3.43 29.47 -8.94
C ALA A 472 3.60 30.82 -9.66
N ALA A 473 4.23 30.82 -10.84
CA ALA A 473 4.42 32.02 -11.65
C ALA A 473 3.08 32.62 -12.09
N GLU A 474 2.11 31.80 -12.50
CA GLU A 474 0.77 32.25 -12.87
C GLU A 474 0.03 32.91 -11.70
N GLN A 475 0.12 32.33 -10.50
CA GLN A 475 -0.50 32.90 -9.30
C GLN A 475 0.15 34.23 -8.90
N LEU A 476 1.48 34.31 -8.91
CA LEU A 476 2.20 35.55 -8.60
C LEU A 476 1.94 36.64 -9.64
N GLN A 477 1.85 36.28 -10.92
CA GLN A 477 1.48 37.20 -11.98
C GLN A 477 0.07 37.76 -11.77
N ALA A 478 -0.90 36.91 -11.39
CA ALA A 478 -2.26 37.34 -11.07
C ALA A 478 -2.33 38.25 -9.83
N GLU A 479 -1.40 38.10 -8.88
CA GLU A 479 -1.23 38.95 -7.70
C GLU A 479 -0.49 40.27 -7.99
N GLY A 480 -0.01 40.50 -9.22
CA GLY A 480 0.83 41.65 -9.58
C GLY A 480 2.25 41.59 -9.02
N ARG A 481 2.67 40.40 -8.56
CA ARG A 481 4.00 40.11 -8.00
C ARG A 481 4.91 39.33 -8.97
N GLY A 482 4.49 39.20 -10.23
CA GLY A 482 5.33 38.62 -11.29
C GLY A 482 6.45 39.57 -11.72
N GLY A 483 7.52 39.02 -12.29
CA GLY A 483 8.67 39.81 -12.71
C GLY A 483 9.94 38.99 -12.88
N SER A 484 11.08 39.67 -12.95
CA SER A 484 12.41 39.07 -13.02
C SER A 484 13.33 39.66 -11.96
N GLY A 485 14.39 38.92 -11.59
CA GLY A 485 15.34 39.31 -10.55
C GLY A 485 15.25 38.44 -9.29
N ALA A 486 16.16 38.67 -8.34
CA ALA A 486 16.32 37.79 -7.17
C ALA A 486 15.08 37.75 -6.25
N GLU A 487 14.39 38.88 -6.06
CA GLU A 487 13.17 38.93 -5.24
C GLU A 487 12.01 38.17 -5.89
N ALA A 488 11.89 38.26 -7.22
CA ALA A 488 10.88 37.52 -7.97
C ALA A 488 11.15 36.01 -7.94
N GLU A 489 12.41 35.58 -8.07
CA GLU A 489 12.79 34.16 -7.97
C GLU A 489 12.56 33.62 -6.55
N ALA A 490 12.88 34.40 -5.51
CA ALA A 490 12.61 34.00 -4.13
C ALA A 490 11.10 33.83 -3.87
N ALA A 491 10.26 34.75 -4.36
CA ALA A 491 8.81 34.64 -4.25
C ALA A 491 8.26 33.44 -5.05
N LEU A 492 8.84 33.16 -6.23
CA LEU A 492 8.50 32.00 -7.04
C LEU A 492 8.81 30.70 -6.30
N GLU A 493 10.01 30.58 -5.74
CA GLU A 493 10.45 29.40 -5.01
C GLU A 493 9.63 29.18 -3.72
N GLU A 494 9.31 30.26 -2.99
CA GLU A 494 8.42 30.20 -1.84
C GLU A 494 7.03 29.69 -2.24
N ARG A 495 6.43 30.25 -3.31
CA ARG A 495 5.10 29.82 -3.78
C ARG A 495 5.13 28.39 -4.33
N ARG A 496 6.20 27.99 -5.02
CA ARG A 496 6.43 26.61 -5.50
C ARG A 496 6.45 25.64 -4.32
N ALA A 497 7.20 25.95 -3.26
CA ALA A 497 7.26 25.14 -2.05
C ALA A 497 5.90 25.06 -1.33
N GLN A 498 5.16 26.17 -1.25
CA GLN A 498 3.79 26.19 -0.71
C GLN A 498 2.84 25.29 -1.50
N LEU A 499 2.93 25.28 -2.84
CA LEU A 499 2.14 24.40 -3.70
C LEU A 499 2.51 22.93 -3.51
N ALA A 500 3.80 22.61 -3.43
CA ALA A 500 4.28 21.25 -3.17
C ALA A 500 3.86 20.73 -1.79
N ALA A 501 3.79 21.59 -0.78
CA ALA A 501 3.37 21.24 0.57
C ALA A 501 1.84 21.15 0.74
N ARG A 502 1.05 21.71 -0.19
CA ARG A 502 -0.41 21.79 -0.09
C ARG A 502 -1.08 20.41 -0.06
N ARG A 503 -0.62 19.49 -0.90
CA ARG A 503 -1.05 18.09 -0.94
C ARG A 503 0.15 17.23 -1.36
N PRO A 504 0.28 16.01 -0.83
CA PRO A 504 1.34 15.11 -1.27
C PRO A 504 1.29 14.86 -2.77
N LEU A 505 2.48 14.86 -3.38
CA LEU A 505 2.71 14.42 -4.75
C LEU A 505 3.62 13.20 -4.63
N THR A 506 3.10 12.01 -4.95
CA THR A 506 3.81 10.76 -4.71
C THR A 506 4.40 10.19 -5.99
N VAL A 507 5.61 9.66 -5.87
CA VAL A 507 6.22 8.83 -6.91
C VAL A 507 6.14 7.39 -6.42
N GLU A 508 5.42 6.55 -7.16
CA GLU A 508 5.21 5.16 -6.80
C GLU A 508 6.40 4.32 -7.28
N HIS A 509 6.76 3.33 -6.46
CA HIS A 509 7.84 2.36 -6.63
C HIS A 509 9.24 2.92 -6.41
N VAL A 510 9.67 3.91 -7.19
CA VAL A 510 11.02 4.54 -7.12
C VAL A 510 12.12 3.46 -7.04
N GLN A 511 12.00 2.41 -7.87
CA GLN A 511 12.82 1.21 -7.73
C GLN A 511 14.26 1.44 -8.16
N HIS A 512 14.51 2.15 -9.27
CA HIS A 512 15.85 2.31 -9.82
C HIS A 512 16.17 3.79 -10.00
N ILE A 513 17.08 4.36 -9.22
CA ILE A 513 17.46 5.77 -9.33
C ILE A 513 18.68 5.96 -10.24
N SER A 514 18.75 7.13 -10.89
CA SER A 514 19.84 7.49 -11.81
C SER A 514 21.19 7.68 -11.12
N GLY A 515 21.18 7.90 -9.81
CA GLY A 515 22.34 8.01 -8.95
C GLY A 515 22.09 8.90 -7.72
N PRO A 516 23.13 9.29 -6.98
CA PRO A 516 23.00 10.01 -5.70
C PRO A 516 22.23 11.34 -5.79
N ASN A 517 22.26 12.02 -6.94
CA ASN A 517 21.56 13.28 -7.14
C ASN A 517 20.04 13.12 -7.29
N ALA A 518 19.54 11.91 -7.60
CA ALA A 518 18.12 11.67 -7.80
C ALA A 518 17.31 11.90 -6.51
N THR A 519 17.84 11.46 -5.36
CA THR A 519 17.20 11.66 -4.05
C THR A 519 17.17 13.14 -3.68
N ALA A 520 18.25 13.88 -3.94
CA ALA A 520 18.31 15.33 -3.75
C ALA A 520 17.31 16.06 -4.66
N ALA A 521 17.14 15.61 -5.91
CA ALA A 521 16.19 16.20 -6.85
C ALA A 521 14.73 15.96 -6.41
N LEU A 522 14.39 14.74 -5.98
CA LEU A 522 13.09 14.43 -5.36
C LEU A 522 12.81 15.35 -4.16
N ALA A 523 13.81 15.53 -3.29
CA ALA A 523 13.69 16.31 -2.07
C ALA A 523 13.52 17.81 -2.36
N ALA A 524 14.28 18.34 -3.32
CA ALA A 524 14.19 19.73 -3.74
C ALA A 524 12.79 20.08 -4.27
N VAL A 525 12.17 19.16 -5.02
CA VAL A 525 10.81 19.34 -5.54
C VAL A 525 9.75 19.18 -4.45
N GLY A 526 10.02 18.36 -3.42
CA GLY A 526 9.08 18.04 -2.35
C GLY A 526 8.22 16.81 -2.64
N LEU A 527 8.70 15.91 -3.50
CA LEU A 527 8.02 14.67 -3.85
C LEU A 527 8.16 13.62 -2.76
N ARG A 528 7.18 12.72 -2.65
CA ARG A 528 7.15 11.66 -1.63
C ARG A 528 7.28 10.28 -2.28
N PRO A 529 8.36 9.54 -2.04
CA PRO A 529 8.50 8.19 -2.57
C PRO A 529 7.59 7.23 -1.81
N VAL A 530 6.88 6.39 -2.55
CA VAL A 530 6.16 5.22 -2.04
C VAL A 530 6.91 3.98 -2.54
N ILE A 531 7.63 3.31 -1.66
CA ILE A 531 8.47 2.15 -1.96
C ILE A 531 7.72 0.84 -1.69
N ASN A 532 8.18 -0.26 -2.30
CA ASN A 532 7.63 -1.60 -2.12
C ASN A 532 8.73 -2.56 -1.65
N PRO A 533 8.96 -2.73 -0.34
CA PRO A 533 10.06 -3.55 0.17
C PRO A 533 10.03 -5.02 -0.29
N LEU A 534 8.84 -5.60 -0.50
CA LEU A 534 8.73 -6.98 -0.99
C LEU A 534 9.17 -7.13 -2.45
N HIS A 535 9.10 -6.07 -3.26
CA HIS A 535 9.56 -6.12 -4.65
C HIS A 535 11.08 -6.34 -4.73
N LEU A 536 11.85 -5.91 -3.72
CA LEU A 536 13.27 -6.23 -3.63
C LEU A 536 13.50 -7.75 -3.66
N LEU A 537 12.62 -8.52 -3.02
CA LEU A 537 12.74 -9.98 -2.95
C LEU A 537 12.30 -10.64 -4.24
N THR A 538 11.21 -10.17 -4.86
CA THR A 538 10.70 -10.73 -6.12
C THR A 538 11.60 -10.40 -7.30
N ASP A 539 12.23 -9.23 -7.30
CA ASP A 539 13.01 -8.74 -8.46
C ASP A 539 14.49 -9.08 -8.34
N ARG A 540 14.96 -9.58 -7.20
CA ARG A 540 16.40 -9.81 -6.89
C ARG A 540 17.14 -10.54 -8.01
N GLU A 541 16.56 -11.63 -8.52
CA GLU A 541 17.19 -12.46 -9.55
C GLU A 541 17.21 -11.78 -10.94
N LEU A 542 16.34 -10.79 -11.15
CA LEU A 542 16.23 -10.03 -12.40
C LEU A 542 17.19 -8.84 -12.45
N LEU A 543 17.61 -8.30 -11.31
CA LEU A 543 18.39 -7.06 -11.24
C LEU A 543 19.68 -7.13 -12.06
N LEU A 544 20.58 -8.07 -11.74
CA LEU A 544 21.88 -8.17 -12.41
C LEU A 544 21.75 -8.47 -13.92
N PRO A 545 20.94 -9.45 -14.37
CA PRO A 545 20.76 -9.71 -15.79
C PRO A 545 20.16 -8.52 -16.57
N ARG A 546 19.18 -7.81 -16.01
CA ARG A 546 18.47 -6.73 -16.70
C ARG A 546 19.24 -5.41 -16.69
N LEU A 547 19.93 -5.09 -15.60
CA LEU A 547 20.51 -3.78 -15.37
C LEU A 547 22.04 -3.75 -15.47
N GLY A 548 22.70 -4.89 -15.28
CA GLY A 548 24.15 -4.95 -15.12
C GLY A 548 24.61 -4.45 -13.74
N PRO A 549 25.88 -4.67 -13.38
CA PRO A 549 26.36 -4.53 -12.00
C PRO A 549 26.18 -3.11 -11.42
N ASP A 550 26.53 -2.07 -12.19
CA ASP A 550 26.43 -0.67 -11.74
C ASP A 550 24.99 -0.27 -11.36
N ARG A 551 24.00 -0.62 -12.19
CA ARG A 551 22.60 -0.26 -11.97
C ARG A 551 21.89 -1.19 -11.00
N ALA A 552 22.33 -2.45 -10.92
CA ALA A 552 21.80 -3.44 -9.97
C ALA A 552 22.27 -3.17 -8.53
N ALA A 553 23.36 -2.41 -8.34
CA ALA A 553 23.89 -2.04 -7.04
C ALA A 553 22.83 -1.41 -6.13
N ALA A 554 22.88 -1.70 -4.83
CA ALA A 554 21.84 -1.33 -3.87
C ALA A 554 21.64 0.20 -3.78
N SER A 555 22.71 0.98 -3.92
CA SER A 555 22.66 2.45 -3.94
C SER A 555 21.92 3.02 -5.15
N ARG A 556 21.64 2.18 -6.16
CA ARG A 556 20.85 2.53 -7.35
C ARG A 556 19.52 1.80 -7.43
N SER A 557 19.43 0.56 -6.95
CA SER A 557 18.23 -0.27 -7.00
C SER A 557 17.72 -0.59 -5.60
N PHE A 558 16.47 -0.19 -5.32
CA PHE A 558 15.85 -0.26 -4.00
C PHE A 558 16.63 0.51 -2.93
N ALA A 559 17.04 1.74 -3.26
CA ALA A 559 17.87 2.61 -2.42
C ALA A 559 17.09 3.24 -1.25
N PHE A 560 16.52 2.41 -0.38
CA PHE A 560 15.62 2.84 0.70
C PHE A 560 16.33 3.71 1.74
N GLY A 561 17.54 3.34 2.12
CA GLY A 561 18.36 4.08 3.09
C GLY A 561 18.77 5.44 2.53
N SER A 562 19.15 5.51 1.26
CA SER A 562 19.44 6.76 0.56
C SER A 562 18.23 7.70 0.49
N LEU A 563 17.02 7.17 0.23
CA LEU A 563 15.78 7.97 0.26
C LEU A 563 15.51 8.51 1.68
N ALA A 564 15.64 7.67 2.71
CA ALA A 564 15.44 8.07 4.09
C ALA A 564 16.47 9.12 4.55
N ALA A 565 17.74 8.92 4.23
CA ALA A 565 18.85 9.82 4.55
C ALA A 565 18.69 11.20 3.88
N ALA A 566 18.07 11.26 2.70
CA ALA A 566 17.71 12.51 2.03
C ALA A 566 16.49 13.23 2.66
N GLY A 567 15.89 12.67 3.71
CA GLY A 567 14.75 13.25 4.42
C GLY A 567 13.40 13.05 3.71
N LEU A 568 13.33 12.16 2.71
CA LEU A 568 12.15 11.96 1.88
C LEU A 568 11.02 11.18 2.55
N ARG A 569 11.29 10.53 3.68
CA ARG A 569 10.30 9.74 4.46
C ARG A 569 9.59 8.69 3.59
N PRO A 570 10.30 7.66 3.08
CA PRO A 570 9.73 6.68 2.17
C PRO A 570 8.54 5.94 2.81
N ALA A 571 7.36 6.14 2.24
CA ALA A 571 6.15 5.40 2.60
C ALA A 571 6.21 3.99 2.01
N CYS A 572 5.65 3.00 2.69
CA CYS A 572 5.65 1.62 2.22
C CYS A 572 4.27 1.20 1.71
N GLY A 573 4.25 0.55 0.55
CA GLY A 573 3.08 -0.11 -0.01
C GLY A 573 3.37 -1.55 -0.41
N SER A 574 2.34 -2.38 -0.49
CA SER A 574 2.48 -3.78 -0.95
C SER A 574 2.37 -3.93 -2.45
N ASP A 575 1.73 -2.99 -3.15
CA ASP A 575 1.25 -3.16 -4.52
C ASP A 575 0.34 -4.41 -4.67
N TRP A 576 -0.37 -4.77 -3.60
CA TRP A 576 -1.18 -5.98 -3.60
C TRP A 576 -2.26 -5.93 -4.69
N PRO A 577 -2.42 -6.99 -5.52
CA PRO A 577 -1.92 -8.35 -5.31
C PRO A 577 -0.63 -8.73 -6.05
N VAL A 578 0.20 -7.78 -6.48
CA VAL A 578 1.51 -8.07 -7.10
C VAL A 578 2.44 -8.77 -6.11
N ALA A 579 2.58 -8.21 -4.90
CA ALA A 579 3.20 -8.87 -3.75
C ALA A 579 2.19 -9.09 -2.62
N ASP A 580 2.55 -9.92 -1.62
CA ASP A 580 1.65 -10.20 -0.51
C ASP A 580 1.33 -8.97 0.35
N LEU A 581 0.06 -8.83 0.73
CA LEU A 581 -0.46 -7.74 1.59
C LEU A 581 -0.05 -7.94 3.05
N GLN A 582 1.25 -8.09 3.37
CA GLN A 582 1.73 -8.35 4.74
C GLN A 582 2.76 -7.29 5.19
N PRO A 583 2.37 -6.36 6.08
CA PRO A 583 3.25 -5.31 6.59
C PRO A 583 4.48 -5.87 7.31
N LEU A 584 4.34 -6.95 8.08
CA LEU A 584 5.42 -7.45 8.95
C LEU A 584 6.58 -8.10 8.18
N THR A 585 6.29 -8.83 7.10
CA THR A 585 7.35 -9.36 6.21
C THR A 585 7.88 -8.28 5.27
N SER A 586 7.06 -7.32 4.89
CA SER A 586 7.51 -6.11 4.17
C SER A 586 8.50 -5.29 5.03
N MET A 587 8.23 -5.09 6.32
CA MET A 587 9.17 -4.48 7.26
C MET A 587 10.45 -5.30 7.41
N TYR A 588 10.33 -6.63 7.49
CA TYR A 588 11.50 -7.51 7.50
C TYR A 588 12.37 -7.28 6.25
N ALA A 589 11.77 -7.24 5.07
CA ALA A 589 12.48 -6.96 3.82
C ALA A 589 13.10 -5.55 3.80
N ALA A 590 12.44 -4.54 4.34
CA ALA A 590 12.99 -3.18 4.41
C ALA A 590 14.22 -3.07 5.35
N VAL A 591 14.19 -3.81 6.46
CA VAL A 591 15.23 -3.78 7.51
C VAL A 591 16.40 -4.70 7.18
N HIS A 592 16.11 -5.90 6.66
CA HIS A 592 17.12 -6.94 6.43
C HIS A 592 17.46 -7.14 4.96
N ARG A 593 16.72 -6.51 4.04
CA ARG A 593 16.89 -6.63 2.58
C ARG A 593 16.86 -8.06 2.07
N THR A 594 16.27 -8.97 2.84
CA THR A 594 16.25 -10.41 2.59
C THR A 594 14.90 -10.97 3.05
N ALA A 595 14.53 -12.14 2.53
CA ALA A 595 13.39 -12.89 3.07
C ALA A 595 13.74 -13.43 4.46
N PRO A 596 12.76 -13.57 5.38
CA PRO A 596 13.00 -14.22 6.66
C PRO A 596 13.41 -15.69 6.47
N PRO A 597 14.21 -16.26 7.38
CA PRO A 597 14.52 -17.68 7.36
C PRO A 597 13.24 -18.54 7.36
N GLU A 598 13.29 -19.70 6.70
CA GLU A 598 12.13 -20.58 6.55
C GLU A 598 11.50 -20.97 7.90
N HIS A 599 12.32 -21.25 8.91
CA HIS A 599 11.81 -21.56 10.25
C HIS A 599 11.07 -20.39 10.92
N VAL A 600 11.51 -19.14 10.68
CA VAL A 600 10.86 -17.92 11.20
C VAL A 600 9.51 -17.71 10.48
N ALA A 601 9.50 -17.88 9.16
CA ALA A 601 8.28 -17.82 8.36
C ALA A 601 7.27 -18.92 8.76
N ALA A 602 7.74 -20.14 8.98
CA ALA A 602 6.92 -21.26 9.44
C ALA A 602 6.35 -21.02 10.84
N GLU A 603 7.14 -20.47 11.76
CA GLU A 603 6.69 -20.11 13.11
C GLU A 603 5.60 -19.01 13.08
N LEU A 604 5.75 -18.00 12.21
CA LEU A 604 4.71 -17.01 11.98
C LEU A 604 3.41 -17.69 11.50
N ASN A 605 3.49 -18.47 10.42
CA ASN A 605 2.33 -19.16 9.84
C ASN A 605 1.65 -20.14 10.81
N ALA A 606 2.41 -20.77 11.71
CA ALA A 606 1.86 -21.66 12.73
C ALA A 606 0.98 -20.92 13.76
N ARG A 607 1.24 -19.63 14.00
CA ARG A 607 0.47 -18.76 14.90
C ARG A 607 -0.73 -18.09 14.23
N LEU A 608 -0.75 -18.05 12.89
CA LEU A 608 -1.85 -17.46 12.13
C LEU A 608 -3.00 -18.46 11.94
N GLY A 609 -4.23 -17.98 12.02
CA GLY A 609 -5.42 -18.76 11.66
C GLY A 609 -5.38 -19.18 10.18
N PRO A 610 -6.09 -20.25 9.77
CA PRO A 610 -6.00 -20.78 8.40
C PRO A 610 -6.21 -19.75 7.29
N SER A 611 -7.13 -18.79 7.49
CA SER A 611 -7.43 -17.71 6.54
C SER A 611 -6.43 -16.54 6.56
N ALA A 612 -5.54 -16.49 7.54
CA ALA A 612 -4.51 -15.46 7.70
C ALA A 612 -3.11 -15.98 7.35
N ARG A 613 -2.95 -17.30 7.16
CA ARG A 613 -1.71 -17.91 6.67
C ARG A 613 -1.32 -17.30 5.33
N MET A 614 -0.02 -17.19 5.12
CA MET A 614 0.57 -16.49 4.00
C MET A 614 1.68 -17.32 3.39
N GLU A 615 1.88 -17.12 2.10
CA GLU A 615 3.14 -17.46 1.48
C GLU A 615 4.11 -16.30 1.73
N VAL A 616 5.34 -16.60 2.15
CA VAL A 616 6.33 -15.56 2.46
C VAL A 616 7.25 -15.42 1.26
N GLU A 617 7.22 -14.24 0.63
CA GLU A 617 8.02 -13.93 -0.56
C GLU A 617 9.50 -14.22 -0.32
N GLY A 618 10.14 -14.90 -1.27
CA GLY A 618 11.55 -15.28 -1.21
C GLY A 618 11.88 -16.41 -0.22
N VAL A 619 10.89 -17.16 0.29
CA VAL A 619 11.11 -18.33 1.15
C VAL A 619 10.78 -19.63 0.40
N GLY A 620 11.75 -20.54 0.27
CA GLY A 620 11.60 -21.83 -0.42
C GLY A 620 12.94 -22.49 -0.78
N GLN A 621 12.89 -23.67 -1.40
CA GLN A 621 14.09 -24.47 -1.73
C GLN A 621 15.08 -23.73 -2.66
N HIS A 622 14.56 -22.91 -3.59
CA HIS A 622 15.39 -22.12 -4.49
C HIS A 622 16.16 -21.01 -3.75
N ALA A 623 15.47 -20.25 -2.89
CA ALA A 623 16.10 -19.20 -2.08
C ALA A 623 17.14 -19.74 -1.08
N ALA A 624 16.94 -20.96 -0.56
CA ALA A 624 17.93 -21.65 0.28
C ALA A 624 19.18 -22.06 -0.51
N ALA A 625 19.02 -22.52 -1.76
CA ALA A 625 20.12 -22.89 -2.63
C ALA A 625 20.95 -21.67 -3.08
N VAL A 626 20.29 -20.54 -3.42
CA VAL A 626 20.97 -19.29 -3.75
C VAL A 626 21.77 -18.77 -2.55
N ARG A 627 21.16 -18.74 -1.35
CA ARG A 627 21.87 -18.32 -0.13
C ARG A 627 23.04 -19.23 0.19
N ALA A 628 22.89 -20.54 0.05
CA ALA A 628 23.99 -21.49 0.25
C ALA A 628 25.13 -21.31 -0.76
N ALA A 629 24.84 -20.93 -2.00
CA ALA A 629 25.85 -20.62 -3.01
C ALA A 629 26.62 -19.33 -2.64
N VAL A 630 25.90 -18.27 -2.25
CA VAL A 630 26.49 -17.01 -1.79
C VAL A 630 27.34 -17.22 -0.55
N ASP A 631 26.84 -17.94 0.46
CA ASP A 631 27.57 -18.23 1.70
C ASP A 631 28.85 -19.05 1.44
N ALA A 632 28.81 -19.97 0.46
CA ALA A 632 29.98 -20.77 0.07
C ALA A 632 31.05 -19.93 -0.64
N ASP A 633 30.66 -18.98 -1.49
CA ASP A 633 31.58 -18.03 -2.13
C ASP A 633 32.23 -17.09 -1.11
N HIS A 634 31.46 -16.59 -0.12
CA HIS A 634 31.97 -15.74 0.96
C HIS A 634 33.01 -16.46 1.84
N ALA A 635 32.78 -17.74 2.15
CA ALA A 635 33.70 -18.54 2.95
C ALA A 635 35.04 -18.82 2.23
N GLY A 636 35.03 -18.83 0.88
CA GLY A 636 36.22 -19.05 0.05
C GLY A 636 37.10 -17.82 -0.16
N ALA A 637 36.56 -16.60 0.00
CA ALA A 637 37.22 -15.35 -0.37
C ALA A 637 38.06 -14.69 0.74
N VAL A 638 38.02 -15.19 1.99
CA VAL A 638 38.62 -14.51 3.16
C VAL A 638 40.09 -14.12 2.95
N GLY A 639 40.36 -12.81 2.85
CA GLY A 639 41.72 -12.24 2.70
C GLY A 639 42.18 -11.96 1.26
N SER A 640 41.32 -12.13 0.25
CA SER A 640 41.59 -11.79 -1.15
C SER A 640 41.02 -10.41 -1.55
N PRO A 641 41.38 -9.84 -2.73
CA PRO A 641 40.69 -8.68 -3.30
C PRO A 641 39.18 -8.89 -3.49
N GLU A 642 38.75 -10.13 -3.76
CA GLU A 642 37.33 -10.50 -3.89
C GLU A 642 36.61 -10.37 -2.54
N ALA A 643 37.27 -10.65 -1.40
CA ALA A 643 36.68 -10.37 -0.09
C ALA A 643 36.50 -8.86 0.20
N ALA A 644 37.35 -7.99 -0.36
CA ALA A 644 37.17 -6.55 -0.21
C ALA A 644 36.00 -6.05 -1.07
N GLU A 645 35.79 -6.63 -2.26
CA GLU A 645 34.63 -6.35 -3.12
C GLU A 645 33.34 -6.84 -2.46
N LEU A 646 33.30 -8.07 -1.95
CA LEU A 646 32.14 -8.61 -1.21
C LEU A 646 31.83 -7.80 0.05
N GLN A 647 32.84 -7.37 0.81
CA GLN A 647 32.64 -6.50 1.96
C GLN A 647 32.07 -5.14 1.56
N ALA A 648 32.50 -4.58 0.42
CA ALA A 648 31.96 -3.32 -0.08
C ALA A 648 30.49 -3.48 -0.53
N GLU A 649 30.13 -4.60 -1.17
CA GLU A 649 28.75 -4.94 -1.51
C GLU A 649 27.87 -5.10 -0.26
N ASP A 650 28.37 -5.80 0.78
CA ASP A 650 27.69 -5.94 2.07
C ASP A 650 27.49 -4.61 2.79
N GLU A 651 28.49 -3.72 2.76
CA GLU A 651 28.42 -2.38 3.33
C GLU A 651 27.43 -1.49 2.56
N GLU A 652 27.38 -1.60 1.23
CA GLU A 652 26.43 -0.90 0.38
C GLU A 652 25.00 -1.40 0.63
N GLU A 653 24.77 -2.71 0.64
CA GLU A 653 23.49 -3.32 1.01
C GLU A 653 23.07 -2.91 2.43
N ALA A 654 24.01 -2.83 3.38
CA ALA A 654 23.73 -2.37 4.73
C ALA A 654 23.32 -0.88 4.79
N GLY A 655 23.93 -0.03 3.96
CA GLY A 655 23.60 1.38 3.83
C GLY A 655 22.18 1.64 3.32
N GLU A 656 21.59 0.67 2.62
CA GLU A 656 20.26 0.77 2.02
C GLU A 656 19.14 0.08 2.82
N ARG A 657 19.44 -0.29 4.06
CA ARG A 657 18.45 -0.78 5.03
C ARG A 657 17.73 0.40 5.68
N LEU A 658 16.42 0.24 5.92
CA LEU A 658 15.73 1.10 6.88
C LEU A 658 16.02 0.62 8.30
N THR A 659 16.11 1.54 9.25
CA THR A 659 16.02 1.18 10.68
C THR A 659 14.63 0.63 11.00
N MET A 660 14.48 -0.12 12.10
CA MET A 660 13.16 -0.61 12.51
C MET A 660 12.15 0.52 12.74
N GLN A 661 12.61 1.68 13.25
CA GLN A 661 11.76 2.85 13.45
C GLN A 661 11.29 3.45 12.12
N GLU A 662 12.18 3.57 11.14
CA GLU A 662 11.84 4.08 9.81
C GLU A 662 10.90 3.12 9.07
N ALA A 663 11.12 1.80 9.19
CA ALA A 663 10.20 0.81 8.64
C ALA A 663 8.81 0.90 9.28
N LEU A 664 8.72 1.03 10.61
CA LEU A 664 7.43 1.25 11.30
C LEU A 664 6.73 2.53 10.84
N LEU A 665 7.47 3.64 10.73
CA LEU A 665 6.93 4.90 10.21
C LEU A 665 6.48 4.76 8.76
N GLY A 666 7.27 4.07 7.93
CA GLY A 666 6.98 3.71 6.55
C GLY A 666 5.63 3.04 6.37
N HIS A 667 5.25 2.14 7.29
CA HIS A 667 3.97 1.41 7.28
C HIS A 667 2.86 2.05 8.14
N THR A 668 3.10 3.23 8.72
CA THR A 668 2.12 3.95 9.55
C THR A 668 2.07 5.44 9.22
N ALA A 669 2.84 6.28 9.91
CA ALA A 669 2.78 7.73 9.82
C ALA A 669 3.20 8.25 8.45
N TRP A 670 4.30 7.75 7.88
CA TRP A 670 4.78 8.18 6.56
C TRP A 670 3.85 7.70 5.44
N ALA A 671 3.30 6.49 5.53
CA ALA A 671 2.26 6.03 4.61
C ALA A 671 0.99 6.89 4.68
N ALA A 672 0.49 7.20 5.89
CA ALA A 672 -0.64 8.10 6.06
C ALA A 672 -0.35 9.50 5.53
N GLU A 673 0.86 10.03 5.77
CA GLU A 673 1.31 11.31 5.26
C GLU A 673 1.39 11.31 3.73
N ALA A 674 2.00 10.31 3.11
CA ALA A 674 2.06 10.14 1.66
C ALA A 674 0.66 10.05 1.04
N ALA A 675 -0.28 9.40 1.72
CA ALA A 675 -1.70 9.33 1.37
C ALA A 675 -2.50 10.62 1.69
N GLY A 676 -1.89 11.68 2.24
CA GLY A 676 -2.62 12.91 2.60
C GLY A 676 -3.64 12.73 3.75
N LEU A 677 -3.47 11.66 4.53
CA LEU A 677 -4.30 11.24 5.66
C LEU A 677 -3.59 11.35 7.02
N GLY A 678 -2.37 11.89 7.09
CA GLY A 678 -1.62 12.04 8.35
C GLY A 678 -2.27 12.97 9.41
N TRP A 679 -3.32 13.71 9.01
CA TRP A 679 -4.19 14.48 9.91
C TRP A 679 -5.32 13.64 10.54
N LEU A 680 -5.47 12.38 10.09
CA LEU A 680 -6.57 11.49 10.46
C LEU A 680 -6.07 10.19 11.11
N VAL A 681 -5.03 9.56 10.56
CA VAL A 681 -4.51 8.24 10.95
C VAL A 681 -2.98 8.20 10.88
N GLY A 682 -2.38 7.05 11.25
CA GLY A 682 -0.95 6.79 11.15
C GLY A 682 -0.15 7.09 12.43
N ARG A 683 -0.77 7.73 13.42
CA ARG A 683 -0.20 7.98 14.76
C ARG A 683 -1.25 7.79 15.85
N LEU A 684 -0.80 7.49 17.06
CA LEU A 684 -1.63 7.50 18.27
C LEU A 684 -1.47 8.84 19.00
N ALA A 685 -2.10 9.88 18.45
CA ALA A 685 -2.01 11.25 18.98
C ALA A 685 -3.40 11.87 19.16
N PRO A 686 -3.58 12.79 20.12
CA PRO A 686 -4.84 13.51 20.31
C PRO A 686 -5.38 14.12 19.01
N GLY A 687 -6.68 13.95 18.77
CA GLY A 687 -7.38 14.42 17.57
C GLY A 687 -7.38 13.42 16.41
N LEU A 688 -6.52 12.41 16.41
CA LEU A 688 -6.50 11.35 15.39
C LEU A 688 -7.50 10.23 15.70
N ARG A 689 -7.82 9.44 14.67
CA ARG A 689 -8.69 8.27 14.80
C ARG A 689 -7.99 7.15 15.58
N ALA A 690 -8.76 6.46 16.39
CA ALA A 690 -8.28 5.34 17.20
C ALA A 690 -8.16 4.04 16.36
N ASP A 691 -7.23 4.04 15.42
CA ASP A 691 -6.87 2.85 14.64
C ASP A 691 -5.63 2.22 15.23
N LEU A 692 -5.79 1.01 15.74
CA LEU A 692 -4.81 0.35 16.60
C LEU A 692 -4.57 -1.06 16.10
N VAL A 693 -3.37 -1.56 16.30
CA VAL A 693 -3.06 -2.99 16.18
C VAL A 693 -2.31 -3.44 17.43
N GLU A 694 -2.67 -4.62 17.90
CA GLU A 694 -2.04 -5.31 19.01
C GLU A 694 -1.34 -6.54 18.45
N ILE A 695 -0.06 -6.70 18.81
CA ILE A 695 0.79 -7.78 18.35
C ILE A 695 1.36 -8.56 19.53
N ASP A 696 1.68 -9.84 19.28
CA ASP A 696 2.08 -10.79 20.33
C ASP A 696 3.51 -10.60 20.86
N THR A 697 4.34 -9.84 20.14
CA THR A 697 5.73 -9.58 20.46
C THR A 697 6.02 -8.13 20.09
N ALA A 698 6.66 -7.37 21.00
CA ALA A 698 6.98 -5.98 20.70
C ALA A 698 8.01 -5.90 19.57
N LEU A 699 7.76 -4.99 18.62
CA LEU A 699 8.72 -4.66 17.55
C LEU A 699 9.80 -3.70 18.02
N MET A 700 9.51 -2.91 19.06
CA MET A 700 10.40 -1.91 19.64
C MET A 700 10.22 -1.93 21.15
N TRP A 701 11.28 -1.66 21.91
CA TRP A 701 11.23 -1.62 23.37
C TRP A 701 11.35 -0.18 23.93
N PRO A 702 10.56 0.20 24.96
CA PRO A 702 10.82 1.43 25.71
C PRO A 702 12.24 1.40 26.30
N SER A 703 13.04 2.45 26.06
CA SER A 703 14.38 2.54 26.64
C SER A 703 14.31 2.61 28.18
N ALA A 704 15.20 1.86 28.86
CA ALA A 704 15.31 1.82 30.33
C ALA A 704 15.65 3.18 30.98
N ALA A 705 15.95 4.22 30.19
CA ALA A 705 16.25 5.56 30.69
C ALA A 705 15.04 6.31 31.28
N ALA A 706 13.82 5.75 31.23
CA ALA A 706 12.59 6.45 31.63
C ALA A 706 12.04 6.12 33.05
N GLY A 707 12.77 5.40 33.91
CA GLY A 707 12.28 5.14 35.28
C GLY A 707 13.30 4.51 36.21
N GLY A 708 13.70 5.25 37.25
CA GLY A 708 14.71 4.82 38.21
C GLY A 708 14.29 3.67 39.14
N GLY A 709 15.20 2.71 39.30
CA GLY A 709 15.56 2.05 40.56
C GLY A 709 14.59 1.07 41.22
N ARG A 710 14.91 -0.24 41.14
CA ARG A 710 15.26 -1.11 42.30
C ARG A 710 15.54 -2.54 41.82
N GLN A 711 16.79 -2.98 41.99
CA GLN A 711 17.20 -4.39 41.99
C GLN A 711 16.68 -5.10 43.24
N ALA A 712 16.13 -6.32 43.11
CA ALA A 712 16.06 -7.28 44.20
C ALA A 712 15.95 -8.74 43.70
N GLY A 713 16.96 -9.55 44.03
CA GLY A 713 16.84 -10.95 44.49
C GLY A 713 16.46 -12.04 43.49
N ARG A 714 17.46 -12.81 43.03
CA ARG A 714 17.30 -14.12 42.36
C ARG A 714 16.83 -15.20 43.34
N THR A 715 15.91 -16.05 42.91
CA THR A 715 15.91 -17.50 43.15
C THR A 715 15.37 -18.22 41.93
N GLU A 716 16.14 -19.20 41.43
CA GLU A 716 15.91 -20.01 40.24
C GLU A 716 14.79 -21.04 40.45
N GLY A 717 14.01 -21.28 39.39
CA GLY A 717 13.04 -22.39 39.30
C GLY A 717 12.21 -22.28 38.03
N ALA A 718 12.27 -23.31 37.19
CA ALA A 718 11.67 -23.39 35.86
C ALA A 718 10.14 -23.21 35.86
N GLU A 719 9.62 -22.36 34.95
CA GLU A 719 8.43 -22.54 34.09
C GLU A 719 8.18 -21.23 33.31
N GLY A 720 8.13 -21.34 31.97
CA GLY A 720 8.22 -20.21 31.03
C GLY A 720 6.97 -19.32 30.97
N GLY A 721 6.86 -18.39 31.90
CA GLY A 721 6.09 -17.15 31.77
C GLY A 721 7.05 -15.97 31.74
N LEU A 722 6.88 -15.04 30.79
CA LEU A 722 7.66 -13.80 30.74
C LEU A 722 7.27 -12.90 31.92
N SER A 723 7.88 -13.14 33.08
CA SER A 723 7.85 -12.23 34.23
C SER A 723 9.22 -11.60 34.43
N GLY A 724 9.27 -10.27 34.31
CA GLY A 724 10.28 -9.37 34.88
C GLY A 724 11.72 -9.88 34.89
N GLY A 725 12.45 -9.62 33.80
CA GLY A 725 13.90 -9.79 33.74
C GLY A 725 14.46 -8.85 32.68
N GLU A 726 15.66 -8.32 32.92
CA GLU A 726 16.41 -7.41 32.02
C GLU A 726 16.25 -7.80 30.54
N TRP A 727 15.83 -6.83 29.73
CA TRP A 727 15.69 -6.99 28.28
C TRP A 727 17.05 -7.44 27.71
N PRO A 728 17.11 -8.55 26.94
CA PRO A 728 18.36 -8.93 26.31
C PRO A 728 18.90 -7.77 25.48
N GLU A 729 20.22 -7.65 25.47
CA GLU A 729 21.05 -6.59 24.88
C GLU A 729 20.99 -6.55 23.34
N TRP A 730 19.81 -6.74 22.74
CA TRP A 730 19.61 -6.95 21.31
C TRP A 730 18.84 -5.78 20.72
N SER A 731 19.24 -5.36 19.51
CA SER A 731 18.52 -4.30 18.80
C SER A 731 17.13 -4.79 18.33
N PRO A 732 16.17 -3.87 18.11
CA PRO A 732 14.87 -4.20 17.52
C PRO A 732 14.97 -5.04 16.24
N GLU A 733 15.94 -4.73 15.38
CA GLU A 733 16.22 -5.44 14.13
C GLU A 733 16.66 -6.89 14.40
N ALA A 734 17.53 -7.12 15.38
CA ALA A 734 17.93 -8.47 15.78
C ALA A 734 16.76 -9.27 16.40
N GLY A 735 15.80 -8.58 17.04
CA GLY A 735 14.55 -9.16 17.51
C GLY A 735 13.67 -9.64 16.36
N LEU A 736 13.45 -8.77 15.36
CA LEU A 736 12.66 -9.08 14.16
C LEU A 736 13.26 -10.25 13.37
N ALA A 737 14.60 -10.30 13.23
CA ALA A 737 15.33 -11.39 12.58
C ALA A 737 15.04 -12.77 13.19
N ARG A 738 14.79 -12.81 14.51
CA ARG A 738 14.54 -14.05 15.24
C ARG A 738 13.07 -14.43 15.25
N ARG A 739 12.18 -13.44 15.29
CA ARG A 739 10.75 -13.67 15.42
C ARG A 739 9.94 -12.52 14.85
N ILE A 740 9.18 -12.80 13.80
CA ILE A 740 8.17 -11.88 13.28
C ILE A 740 6.93 -11.96 14.20
N PRO A 741 6.38 -10.84 14.71
CA PRO A 741 5.17 -10.86 15.53
C PRO A 741 3.94 -11.37 14.77
N ALA A 742 2.90 -11.76 15.49
CA ALA A 742 1.58 -12.02 14.91
C ALA A 742 0.58 -10.97 15.40
N VAL A 743 -0.36 -10.60 14.52
CA VAL A 743 -1.47 -9.70 14.86
C VAL A 743 -2.49 -10.45 15.72
N LEU A 744 -2.72 -9.93 16.92
CA LEU A 744 -3.69 -10.48 17.87
C LEU A 744 -5.06 -9.83 17.71
N ARG A 745 -5.08 -8.51 17.56
CA ARG A 745 -6.32 -7.74 17.41
C ARG A 745 -6.09 -6.50 16.56
N THR A 746 -7.15 -6.06 15.90
CA THR A 746 -7.17 -4.82 15.13
C THR A 746 -8.40 -4.02 15.49
N TRP A 747 -8.19 -2.73 15.71
CA TRP A 747 -9.25 -1.78 15.99
C TRP A 747 -9.31 -0.75 14.88
N VAL A 748 -10.53 -0.42 14.47
CA VAL A 748 -10.80 0.74 13.62
C VAL A 748 -11.83 1.58 14.32
N ASP A 749 -11.56 2.88 14.46
CA ASP A 749 -12.42 3.81 15.21
C ASP A 749 -12.63 3.40 16.69
N GLY A 750 -11.62 2.77 17.31
CA GLY A 750 -11.66 2.30 18.70
C GLY A 750 -12.47 1.04 18.93
N GLN A 751 -13.04 0.44 17.87
CA GLN A 751 -13.82 -0.80 17.95
C GLN A 751 -12.99 -1.98 17.46
N VAL A 752 -13.01 -3.10 18.19
CA VAL A 752 -12.39 -4.36 17.74
C VAL A 752 -13.11 -4.82 16.48
N VAL A 753 -12.38 -4.91 15.37
CA VAL A 753 -12.90 -5.41 14.08
C VAL A 753 -12.26 -6.74 13.68
N TYR A 754 -11.17 -7.13 14.35
CA TYR A 754 -10.54 -8.44 14.20
C TYR A 754 -9.95 -8.91 15.54
N GLU A 755 -10.11 -10.20 15.84
CA GLU A 755 -9.47 -10.87 16.97
C GLU A 755 -9.00 -12.27 16.53
N ALA A 756 -7.73 -12.59 16.77
CA ALA A 756 -7.14 -13.87 16.44
C ALA A 756 -7.92 -15.03 17.11
N GLY A 757 -8.22 -16.07 16.35
CA GLY A 757 -9.05 -17.20 16.79
C GLY A 757 -10.57 -16.97 16.67
N ARG A 758 -11.04 -15.72 16.55
CA ARG A 758 -12.45 -15.39 16.24
C ARG A 758 -12.64 -14.89 14.80
N GLY A 759 -11.59 -14.38 14.17
CA GLY A 759 -11.63 -13.82 12.82
C GLY A 759 -12.14 -12.38 12.80
N ALA A 760 -12.63 -11.93 11.65
CA ALA A 760 -13.27 -10.63 11.52
C ALA A 760 -14.55 -10.62 12.38
N VAL A 761 -14.68 -9.62 13.23
CA VAL A 761 -15.87 -9.42 14.06
C VAL A 761 -16.84 -8.57 13.25
N GLU A 762 -18.02 -9.09 12.93
CA GLU A 762 -19.06 -8.27 12.31
C GLU A 762 -19.31 -7.04 13.19
N VAL A 763 -19.21 -5.85 12.59
CA VAL A 763 -19.41 -4.56 13.28
C VAL A 763 -20.91 -4.32 13.60
N GLY A 764 -21.66 -5.39 13.88
CA GLY A 764 -23.11 -5.40 14.12
C GLY A 764 -23.56 -6.17 15.37
N ALA A 765 -22.66 -6.71 16.20
CA ALA A 765 -23.04 -7.57 17.33
C ALA A 765 -22.56 -7.09 18.72
N LEU A 766 -22.55 -5.77 18.96
CA LEU A 766 -22.65 -5.21 20.32
C LEU A 766 -24.04 -4.57 20.52
N ALA A 767 -25.08 -5.31 20.14
CA ALA A 767 -26.45 -5.09 20.63
C ALA A 767 -26.71 -5.93 21.89
N ALA A 768 -25.77 -5.96 22.84
CA ALA A 768 -26.06 -6.47 24.18
C ALA A 768 -26.74 -5.35 24.98
N GLY A 769 -28.07 -5.26 24.87
CA GLY A 769 -28.86 -4.29 25.64
C GLY A 769 -30.27 -3.99 25.10
N ALA A 770 -30.63 -4.44 23.90
CA ALA A 770 -31.94 -4.14 23.30
C ALA A 770 -33.03 -5.20 23.53
N GLU A 771 -32.75 -6.32 24.23
CA GLU A 771 -33.77 -7.30 24.62
C GLU A 771 -34.49 -6.96 25.95
N ALA A 772 -34.02 -5.98 26.71
CA ALA A 772 -34.71 -5.51 27.92
C ALA A 772 -35.75 -4.39 27.66
N ALA A 773 -35.73 -3.76 26.47
CA ALA A 773 -36.67 -2.69 26.11
C ALA A 773 -37.84 -3.18 25.22
N ALA A 774 -37.70 -4.32 24.54
CA ALA A 774 -38.79 -4.94 23.78
C ALA A 774 -39.89 -5.55 24.68
N GLY A 775 -39.58 -5.83 25.95
CA GLY A 775 -40.55 -6.31 26.94
C GLY A 775 -41.45 -5.24 27.57
N LEU A 776 -41.16 -3.94 27.35
CA LEU A 776 -41.91 -2.84 27.97
C LEU A 776 -42.76 -2.02 26.99
N VAL A 777 -42.63 -2.27 25.68
CA VAL A 777 -43.49 -1.67 24.64
C VAL A 777 -44.64 -2.61 24.23
N GLY A 778 -44.54 -3.91 24.57
CA GLY A 778 -45.58 -4.92 24.32
C GLY A 778 -46.78 -4.91 25.27
N GLY A 779 -46.77 -4.09 26.32
CA GLY A 779 -47.82 -4.06 27.35
C GLY A 779 -48.87 -2.95 27.22
N VAL A 780 -48.69 -1.96 26.34
CA VAL A 780 -49.58 -0.77 26.25
C VAL A 780 -50.44 -0.79 24.97
N ALA A 781 -50.23 -1.75 24.08
CA ALA A 781 -51.00 -1.88 22.83
C ALA A 781 -52.27 -2.77 22.95
N TRP A 782 -52.68 -3.16 24.17
CA TRP A 782 -53.90 -3.96 24.41
C TRP A 782 -54.93 -3.26 25.30
N ALA A 783 -54.97 -1.91 25.24
CA ALA A 783 -56.01 -1.10 25.88
C ALA A 783 -56.63 -0.02 24.96
N ILE A 784 -56.37 -0.07 23.65
CA ILE A 784 -57.05 0.77 22.65
C ILE A 784 -57.37 -0.10 21.40
N VAL A 785 -58.23 -1.08 21.62
CA VAL A 785 -59.21 -1.68 20.68
C VAL A 785 -60.41 -2.00 21.55
#